data_AF-A0AA48L2P4-F1
#
_entry.id   AF-A0AA48L2P4-F1
#
_cell.length_a   1.000
_cell.length_b   1.000
_cell.length_c   1.000
_cell.angle_alpha   90.00
_cell.angle_beta   90.00
_cell.angle_gamma   90.00
#
_symmetry.space_group_name_H-M   'P 1'
#
loop_
_entity.id
_entity.type
_entity.pdbx_description
1 polymer ?
#
loop_
_entity_poly.entity_id
_entity_poly.type
_entity_poly.pdbx_seq_one_letter_code
_entity_poly.pdbx_strand_id
1 'polypeptide(L)'
;MADDKPQDKPCTITLEDGTFYDLNSLSTPKADYEADAGDVQGNLVYKLNVCRAVVSEPWNVDDASTVGGFINGRGQGDFSLGAFSTNLTISPTTHEPMLIYENGSKCPGNENERASTVIRFVCSQTDFEAGKPRLVAAVPAGDKACHFFFDWHTHVACPTNHKTDLESAHIWAFVGFVAVAILTWFGGHTLYNRFYLKRSGMDIFPFPKCHRPPGVRLPQPISSSDGSAQPRRSWSAPWKRRSQRAGYNHLRQDPNEEDHLAARFSIDDDDDDDDARVLGGEMEAWRQSGEEEAARLSSASDRETVGLHQGLSRAVQWTSTSSHRSSRTPLAMFRALRPLLAKAPAARPLRPLGVSARNYADHVNQPDGERRFTPVQTTSVEDLHTMSAEEILSEEIGPKTTAGGMRHFTVNFGPQHPAAHGVLRLILELNGEEILRADPHIGLLHRGTEKLIEYKNYTQALPYFDRLDYVSMMTNELSYTLAVEKLLNIEVPDRAKWIRTLMGEITRVLNHLMAVLTHAMDVGALTPFLWGFEEREKLMEFYERVSGARMHAAYVRPGGVAFDLPHGLLDDIFKWATQFSTRVDEIEEVLTANRIWKARTIGIGKVTAQEALDYSFTGVMLRGSGVPWDIRKVAPYDAYDQVEFDVPVGKNGDCYDRYMCRVQEFRESLRIINQCLNKMPTGAYKIDDHKIVPPPRATMKESMEALIHHFKLFSEGYSVPPGETYTAIEAPKGEMGVYLVSDGTNRPYRCKIRAPGFAHLAGADFMMRHSFLPDAVAIIGTMDLVFGEVDR
;
A
#
# COMPACT_ATOMS: atom_id res chain seq x y z
N MET A 1 -14.14 -57.61 42.12
CA MET A 1 -14.95 -56.39 42.12
C MET A 1 -14.01 -55.20 42.20
N ALA A 2 -13.65 -54.68 41.03
CA ALA A 2 -13.08 -53.37 40.79
C ALA A 2 -13.11 -53.18 39.26
N ASP A 3 -14.23 -52.61 38.79
CA ASP A 3 -14.48 -51.88 37.55
C ASP A 3 -13.73 -52.26 36.26
N ASP A 4 -14.34 -53.13 35.46
CA ASP A 4 -14.22 -53.09 34.00
C ASP A 4 -14.92 -51.82 33.49
N LYS A 5 -14.15 -50.74 33.31
CA LYS A 5 -14.60 -49.65 32.43
C LYS A 5 -14.43 -50.12 30.98
N PRO A 6 -15.47 -50.03 30.13
CA PRO A 6 -15.33 -50.34 28.71
C PRO A 6 -14.25 -49.43 28.12
N GLN A 7 -13.31 -50.03 27.36
CA GLN A 7 -12.29 -49.30 26.63
C GLN A 7 -12.96 -48.21 25.79
N ASP A 8 -12.69 -46.93 26.11
CA ASP A 8 -13.11 -45.77 25.33
C ASP A 8 -12.53 -45.91 23.92
N LYS A 9 -13.29 -46.51 23.00
CA LYS A 9 -12.95 -46.48 21.58
C LYS A 9 -13.23 -45.06 21.10
N PRO A 10 -12.23 -44.32 20.62
CA PRO A 10 -12.46 -43.02 19.99
C PRO A 10 -13.36 -43.21 18.78
N CYS A 11 -14.20 -42.22 18.47
CA CYS A 11 -15.18 -42.26 17.38
C CYS A 11 -14.52 -42.23 16.00
N THR A 12 -13.98 -43.39 15.66
CA THR A 12 -13.10 -43.59 14.52
C THR A 12 -13.45 -44.92 13.86
N ILE A 13 -13.40 -44.95 12.54
CA ILE A 13 -13.54 -46.20 11.78
C ILE A 13 -12.47 -46.26 10.70
N THR A 14 -11.84 -47.42 10.58
CA THR A 14 -10.94 -47.77 9.48
C THR A 14 -11.67 -48.79 8.61
N LEU A 15 -11.82 -48.49 7.32
CA LEU A 15 -12.31 -49.46 6.34
C LEU A 15 -11.17 -50.38 5.88
N GLU A 16 -11.53 -51.52 5.28
CA GLU A 16 -10.56 -52.45 4.68
C GLU A 16 -9.73 -51.79 3.56
N ASP A 17 -10.28 -50.77 2.90
CA ASP A 17 -9.60 -49.98 1.85
C ASP A 17 -8.56 -48.98 2.39
N GLY A 18 -8.38 -48.91 3.72
CA GLY A 18 -7.42 -48.02 4.38
C GLY A 18 -7.90 -46.58 4.58
N THR A 19 -9.13 -46.24 4.18
CA THR A 19 -9.74 -44.94 4.48
C THR A 19 -10.09 -44.85 5.96
N PHE A 20 -9.73 -43.74 6.57
CA PHE A 20 -9.94 -43.46 7.99
C PHE A 20 -10.88 -42.26 8.18
N TYR A 21 -11.90 -42.43 9.01
CA TYR A 21 -12.76 -41.35 9.47
C TYR A 21 -12.52 -41.11 10.96
N ASP A 22 -12.32 -39.84 11.34
CA ASP A 22 -12.15 -39.40 12.73
C ASP A 22 -13.15 -38.28 13.04
N LEU A 23 -14.16 -38.61 13.86
CA LEU A 23 -15.20 -37.66 14.28
C LEU A 23 -14.94 -37.08 15.67
N ASN A 24 -13.76 -37.34 16.29
CA ASN A 24 -13.49 -36.86 17.65
C ASN A 24 -13.47 -35.34 17.77
N SER A 25 -13.13 -34.62 16.69
CA SER A 25 -13.14 -33.15 16.69
C SER A 25 -14.54 -32.57 16.88
N LEU A 26 -15.61 -33.32 16.56
CA LEU A 26 -16.99 -32.92 16.82
C LEU A 26 -17.41 -33.14 18.28
N SER A 27 -16.64 -33.88 19.07
CA SER A 27 -16.95 -34.13 20.48
C SER A 27 -16.51 -32.94 21.34
N THR A 28 -17.41 -31.99 21.59
CA THR A 28 -17.12 -30.78 22.37
C THR A 28 -17.55 -30.95 23.84
N PRO A 29 -16.66 -30.67 24.82
CA PRO A 29 -17.02 -30.71 26.25
C PRO A 29 -17.70 -29.44 26.75
N LYS A 30 -17.74 -28.37 25.93
CA LYS A 30 -18.15 -27.02 26.36
C LYS A 30 -19.58 -26.64 25.98
N ALA A 31 -20.09 -27.15 24.86
CA ALA A 31 -21.40 -26.79 24.31
C ALA A 31 -21.96 -27.94 23.46
N ASP A 32 -23.28 -27.95 23.34
CA ASP A 32 -24.05 -28.86 22.49
C ASP A 32 -24.37 -28.20 21.15
N TYR A 33 -24.53 -29.00 20.11
CA TYR A 33 -24.94 -28.52 18.79
C TYR A 33 -26.45 -28.43 18.73
N GLU A 34 -26.96 -27.29 18.23
CA GLU A 34 -28.38 -27.11 17.96
C GLU A 34 -28.68 -27.50 16.51
N ALA A 35 -29.70 -28.33 16.31
CA ALA A 35 -30.09 -28.76 14.98
C ALA A 35 -31.26 -27.92 14.45
N ASP A 36 -31.13 -27.44 13.21
CA ASP A 36 -32.20 -26.73 12.53
C ASP A 36 -33.28 -27.74 12.09
N ALA A 37 -34.49 -27.56 12.59
CA ALA A 37 -35.67 -28.16 12.00
C ALA A 37 -36.05 -27.30 10.79
N GLY A 38 -35.97 -27.86 9.57
CA GLY A 38 -36.50 -27.16 8.39
C GLY A 38 -37.95 -26.69 8.63
N ASP A 39 -38.38 -25.65 7.91
CA ASP A 39 -39.57 -24.76 8.05
C ASP A 39 -40.97 -25.37 8.33
N VAL A 40 -41.08 -26.61 8.78
CA VAL A 40 -42.30 -27.42 8.81
C VAL A 40 -42.71 -27.86 10.23
N GLN A 41 -41.90 -27.65 11.28
CA GLN A 41 -42.24 -28.06 12.66
C GLN A 41 -41.88 -26.96 13.68
N GLY A 42 -42.88 -26.42 14.39
CA GLY A 42 -42.74 -25.24 15.23
C GLY A 42 -41.81 -25.41 16.45
N ASN A 43 -41.07 -24.35 16.80
CA ASN A 43 -40.36 -24.03 18.07
C ASN A 43 -39.73 -25.16 18.92
N LEU A 44 -39.45 -26.34 18.37
CA LEU A 44 -38.70 -27.40 19.05
C LEU A 44 -37.20 -27.21 18.79
N VAL A 45 -36.42 -27.11 19.87
CA VAL A 45 -34.96 -27.01 19.80
C VAL A 45 -34.37 -28.38 20.06
N TYR A 46 -33.64 -28.91 19.08
CA TYR A 46 -32.95 -30.18 19.15
C TYR A 46 -31.50 -29.94 19.57
N LYS A 47 -31.06 -30.58 20.66
CA LYS A 47 -29.67 -30.51 21.13
C LYS A 47 -29.00 -31.86 20.99
N LEU A 48 -27.83 -31.88 20.37
CA LEU A 48 -27.07 -33.08 20.04
C LEU A 48 -25.61 -32.90 20.47
N ASN A 49 -25.01 -33.96 20.99
CA ASN A 49 -23.57 -34.09 21.12
C ASN A 49 -23.12 -35.38 20.41
N VAL A 50 -21.87 -35.44 19.96
CA VAL A 50 -21.30 -36.56 19.21
C VAL A 50 -20.35 -37.33 20.12
N CYS A 51 -20.57 -38.65 20.22
CA CYS A 51 -19.70 -39.60 20.92
C CYS A 51 -19.50 -39.33 22.42
N ARG A 52 -20.34 -38.47 22.97
CA ARG A 52 -20.33 -38.02 24.35
C ARG A 52 -21.75 -37.66 24.74
N ALA A 53 -22.02 -37.69 26.05
CA ALA A 53 -23.26 -37.19 26.58
C ALA A 53 -23.42 -35.68 26.35
N VAL A 54 -24.67 -35.25 26.24
CA VAL A 54 -25.06 -33.84 26.14
C VAL A 54 -24.60 -33.08 27.39
N VAL A 55 -24.11 -31.86 27.20
CA VAL A 55 -23.59 -30.99 28.27
C VAL A 55 -24.73 -30.31 29.02
N SER A 56 -25.81 -29.94 28.32
CA SER A 56 -27.00 -29.37 28.94
C SER A 56 -27.77 -30.40 29.77
N GLU A 57 -28.18 -30.00 30.98
CA GLU A 57 -28.88 -30.88 31.93
C GLU A 57 -30.34 -31.14 31.48
N PRO A 58 -30.72 -32.39 31.18
CA PRO A 58 -32.11 -32.72 30.83
C PRO A 58 -32.99 -32.79 32.08
N TRP A 59 -34.17 -32.16 32.02
CA TRP A 59 -35.20 -32.27 33.05
C TRP A 59 -36.14 -33.44 32.71
N ASN A 60 -36.22 -34.44 33.60
CA ASN A 60 -37.16 -35.57 33.54
C ASN A 60 -36.78 -36.72 32.55
N VAL A 61 -35.51 -37.15 32.56
CA VAL A 61 -35.00 -38.30 31.78
C VAL A 61 -34.26 -39.28 32.70
N ASP A 62 -34.52 -40.58 32.56
CA ASP A 62 -33.78 -41.64 33.25
C ASP A 62 -32.33 -41.68 32.71
N ASP A 63 -31.32 -41.57 33.58
CA ASP A 63 -29.88 -41.60 33.27
C ASP A 63 -29.35 -40.49 32.34
N ALA A 64 -29.47 -39.23 32.79
CA ALA A 64 -28.98 -38.02 32.10
C ALA A 64 -27.54 -38.10 31.56
N SER A 65 -26.63 -38.84 32.22
CA SER A 65 -25.23 -38.97 31.80
C SER A 65 -25.00 -39.84 30.55
N THR A 66 -26.05 -40.49 30.04
CA THR A 66 -25.97 -41.38 28.87
C THR A 66 -26.66 -40.82 27.62
N VAL A 67 -27.34 -39.67 27.75
CA VAL A 67 -28.15 -39.08 26.68
C VAL A 67 -27.24 -38.44 25.62
N GLY A 68 -27.38 -38.85 24.36
CA GLY A 68 -26.63 -38.30 23.21
C GLY A 68 -27.35 -37.15 22.51
N GLY A 69 -28.65 -37.00 22.77
CA GLY A 69 -29.45 -35.89 22.26
C GLY A 69 -30.80 -35.81 22.95
N PHE A 70 -31.38 -34.60 23.00
CA PHE A 70 -32.74 -34.42 23.48
C PHE A 70 -33.45 -33.27 22.77
N ILE A 71 -34.77 -33.28 22.87
CA ILE A 71 -35.64 -32.20 22.39
C ILE A 71 -36.16 -31.43 23.59
N ASN A 72 -35.97 -30.11 23.59
CA ASN A 72 -36.56 -29.23 24.60
C ASN A 72 -37.99 -28.85 24.20
N GLY A 73 -38.98 -29.47 24.83
CA GLY A 73 -40.39 -29.15 24.67
C GLY A 73 -40.86 -28.23 25.78
N ARG A 74 -41.05 -26.93 25.50
CA ARG A 74 -41.56 -25.96 26.50
C ARG A 74 -42.94 -26.41 27.02
N GLY A 75 -42.98 -27.03 28.20
CA GLY A 75 -44.19 -27.39 28.95
C GLY A 75 -44.57 -28.88 29.03
N GLN A 76 -43.90 -29.79 28.30
CA GLN A 76 -44.19 -31.24 28.33
C GLN A 76 -43.02 -32.13 28.83
N GLY A 77 -41.90 -31.53 29.24
CA GLY A 77 -40.69 -32.24 29.67
C GLY A 77 -39.74 -32.54 28.52
N ASP A 78 -38.47 -32.85 28.82
CA ASP A 78 -37.46 -33.12 27.80
C ASP A 78 -37.63 -34.54 27.24
N PHE A 79 -37.55 -34.68 25.92
CA PHE A 79 -37.65 -35.97 25.24
C PHE A 79 -36.27 -36.46 24.81
N SER A 80 -35.83 -37.62 25.30
CA SER A 80 -34.53 -38.20 24.99
C SER A 80 -34.54 -38.88 23.63
N LEU A 81 -33.67 -38.41 22.73
CA LEU A 81 -33.51 -38.91 21.36
C LEU A 81 -32.78 -40.25 21.30
N GLY A 82 -32.10 -40.65 22.37
CA GLY A 82 -31.31 -41.89 22.45
C GLY A 82 -30.07 -41.75 23.33
N ALA A 83 -29.51 -42.89 23.74
CA ALA A 83 -28.22 -42.94 24.43
C ALA A 83 -27.08 -42.74 23.42
N PHE A 84 -26.02 -42.03 23.81
CA PHE A 84 -24.88 -41.83 22.92
C PHE A 84 -24.15 -43.15 22.66
N SER A 85 -23.70 -43.34 21.42
CA SER A 85 -22.89 -44.48 20.99
C SER A 85 -21.53 -43.98 20.50
N THR A 86 -20.48 -44.75 20.78
CA THR A 86 -19.13 -44.51 20.23
C THR A 86 -18.82 -45.39 19.02
N ASN A 87 -19.74 -46.31 18.67
CA ASN A 87 -19.58 -47.19 17.52
C ASN A 87 -20.05 -46.47 16.26
N LEU A 88 -19.10 -46.13 15.39
CA LEU A 88 -19.36 -45.59 14.07
C LEU A 88 -19.66 -46.74 13.10
N THR A 89 -20.71 -46.59 12.28
CA THR A 89 -21.09 -47.54 11.23
C THR A 89 -21.03 -46.84 9.87
N ILE A 90 -21.04 -47.58 8.78
CA ILE A 90 -21.04 -47.00 7.43
C ILE A 90 -22.34 -47.35 6.72
N SER A 91 -22.93 -46.36 6.07
CA SER A 91 -24.12 -46.54 5.25
C SER A 91 -23.82 -47.49 4.08
N PRO A 92 -24.58 -48.59 3.92
CA PRO A 92 -24.37 -49.52 2.80
C PRO A 92 -24.74 -48.91 1.45
N THR A 93 -25.47 -47.79 1.42
CA THR A 93 -25.93 -47.14 0.18
C THR A 93 -25.13 -45.91 -0.19
N THR A 94 -24.72 -45.09 0.78
CA THR A 94 -24.02 -43.82 0.53
C THR A 94 -22.53 -43.86 0.88
N HIS A 95 -22.03 -44.95 1.48
CA HIS A 95 -20.65 -45.09 1.99
C HIS A 95 -20.22 -43.99 2.98
N GLU A 96 -21.18 -43.26 3.54
CA GLU A 96 -20.95 -42.22 4.53
C GLU A 96 -20.95 -42.80 5.95
N PRO A 97 -20.14 -42.23 6.87
CA PRO A 97 -20.18 -42.60 8.27
C PRO A 97 -21.51 -42.19 8.92
N MET A 98 -22.09 -43.11 9.69
CA MET A 98 -23.35 -42.94 10.41
C MET A 98 -23.22 -43.40 11.85
N LEU A 99 -23.87 -42.66 12.73
CA LEU A 99 -23.90 -42.93 14.15
C LEU A 99 -25.35 -43.14 14.60
N ILE A 100 -25.59 -44.23 15.32
CA ILE A 100 -26.92 -44.67 15.73
C ILE A 100 -27.03 -44.57 17.25
N TYR A 101 -27.99 -43.79 17.73
CA TYR A 101 -28.39 -43.70 19.13
C TYR A 101 -29.62 -44.56 19.36
N GLU A 102 -29.52 -45.47 20.32
CA GLU A 102 -30.58 -46.40 20.71
C GLU A 102 -30.97 -46.19 22.18
N ASN A 103 -32.08 -46.78 22.62
CA ASN A 103 -32.54 -46.75 24.02
C ASN A 103 -32.94 -45.35 24.57
N GLY A 104 -33.55 -44.49 23.75
CA GLY A 104 -34.11 -43.20 24.19
C GLY A 104 -35.38 -43.33 25.04
N SER A 105 -36.11 -42.22 25.20
CA SER A 105 -37.39 -42.22 25.94
C SER A 105 -38.45 -43.06 25.25
N LYS A 106 -39.44 -43.54 26.02
CA LYS A 106 -40.58 -44.30 25.48
C LYS A 106 -41.35 -43.46 24.47
N CYS A 107 -41.71 -44.06 23.34
CA CYS A 107 -42.35 -43.32 22.27
C CYS A 107 -43.81 -42.96 22.59
N PRO A 108 -44.25 -41.73 22.27
CA PRO A 108 -45.61 -41.28 22.55
C PRO A 108 -46.63 -42.02 21.69
N GLY A 109 -47.28 -43.05 22.25
CA GLY A 109 -48.30 -43.86 21.57
C GLY A 109 -48.01 -45.36 21.54
N ASN A 110 -46.80 -45.79 21.89
CA ASN A 110 -46.43 -47.21 21.99
C ASN A 110 -45.39 -47.40 23.12
N GLU A 111 -45.81 -47.98 24.25
CA GLU A 111 -44.93 -48.14 25.42
C GLU A 111 -43.80 -49.17 25.23
N ASN A 112 -43.88 -49.99 24.18
CA ASN A 112 -42.91 -51.05 23.89
C ASN A 112 -41.75 -50.58 23.01
N GLU A 113 -41.85 -49.40 22.38
CA GLU A 113 -40.82 -48.83 21.52
C GLU A 113 -40.12 -47.65 22.21
N ARG A 114 -38.80 -47.57 22.02
CA ARG A 114 -37.96 -46.47 22.52
C ARG A 114 -37.47 -45.64 21.35
N ALA A 115 -37.27 -44.35 21.60
CA ALA A 115 -36.76 -43.43 20.60
C ALA A 115 -35.37 -43.85 20.12
N SER A 116 -35.14 -43.72 18.82
CA SER A 116 -33.83 -43.90 18.22
C SER A 116 -33.52 -42.80 17.23
N THR A 117 -32.23 -42.48 17.11
CA THR A 117 -31.74 -41.39 16.27
C THR A 117 -30.60 -41.88 15.41
N VAL A 118 -30.64 -41.52 14.13
CA VAL A 118 -29.56 -41.80 13.17
C VAL A 118 -28.99 -40.47 12.70
N ILE A 119 -27.69 -40.28 12.91
CA ILE A 119 -26.94 -39.12 12.44
C ILE A 119 -26.06 -39.58 11.29
N ARG A 120 -26.29 -39.02 10.10
CA ARG A 120 -25.49 -39.27 8.90
C ARG A 120 -24.55 -38.08 8.66
N PHE A 121 -23.26 -38.38 8.52
CA PHE A 121 -22.23 -37.38 8.32
C PHE A 121 -21.85 -37.31 6.83
N VAL A 122 -22.13 -36.17 6.20
CA VAL A 122 -21.89 -35.94 4.77
C VAL A 122 -20.62 -35.11 4.62
N CYS A 123 -19.67 -35.57 3.81
CA CYS A 123 -18.44 -34.83 3.51
C CYS A 123 -18.76 -33.57 2.68
N SER A 124 -18.49 -32.39 3.24
CA SER A 124 -18.60 -31.09 2.58
C SER A 124 -17.24 -30.39 2.65
N GLN A 125 -16.57 -30.19 1.50
CA GLN A 125 -15.24 -29.54 1.45
C GLN A 125 -15.31 -28.01 1.58
N THR A 126 -16.49 -27.42 1.42
CA THR A 126 -16.69 -25.97 1.46
C THR A 126 -16.95 -25.45 2.87
N ASP A 127 -17.42 -26.32 3.78
CA ASP A 127 -17.80 -25.96 5.14
C ASP A 127 -16.64 -26.20 6.11
N PHE A 128 -15.77 -25.19 6.24
CA PHE A 128 -14.61 -25.22 7.15
C PHE A 128 -14.99 -25.05 8.62
N GLU A 129 -16.17 -24.50 8.91
CA GLU A 129 -16.74 -24.50 10.26
C GLU A 129 -17.34 -25.88 10.59
N ALA A 130 -17.47 -26.20 11.89
CA ALA A 130 -18.26 -27.35 12.31
C ALA A 130 -19.72 -27.08 11.95
N GLY A 131 -20.15 -27.51 10.75
CA GLY A 131 -21.48 -27.24 10.20
C GLY A 131 -22.61 -27.57 11.20
N LYS A 132 -23.82 -27.05 10.98
CA LYS A 132 -24.96 -27.33 11.87
C LYS A 132 -25.68 -28.62 11.46
N PRO A 133 -26.05 -29.51 12.41
CA PRO A 133 -26.89 -30.65 12.11
C PRO A 133 -28.26 -30.18 11.62
N ARG A 134 -28.84 -30.88 10.64
CA ARG A 134 -30.17 -30.60 10.08
C ARG A 134 -31.07 -31.80 10.23
N LEU A 135 -32.28 -31.60 10.75
CA LEU A 135 -33.28 -32.66 10.83
C LEU A 135 -33.86 -32.92 9.44
N VAL A 136 -33.64 -34.12 8.89
CA VAL A 136 -34.13 -34.52 7.55
C VAL A 136 -35.52 -35.13 7.64
N ALA A 137 -35.72 -36.00 8.62
CA ALA A 137 -37.00 -36.69 8.80
C ALA A 137 -37.21 -37.06 10.26
N ALA A 138 -38.45 -36.92 10.72
CA ALA A 138 -38.94 -37.44 11.98
C ALA A 138 -40.16 -38.31 11.67
N VAL A 139 -40.03 -39.62 11.90
CA VAL A 139 -41.08 -40.60 11.58
C VAL A 139 -41.86 -40.91 12.86
N PRO A 140 -43.21 -40.84 12.89
CA PRO A 140 -44.16 -40.39 11.87
C PRO A 140 -44.46 -38.88 11.98
N ALA A 141 -44.65 -38.22 10.83
CA ALA A 141 -44.68 -36.76 10.65
C ALA A 141 -45.80 -36.01 11.43
N GLY A 142 -45.53 -35.63 12.69
CA GLY A 142 -46.37 -34.82 13.58
C GLY A 142 -45.83 -34.76 15.02
N ASP A 143 -46.65 -34.34 15.99
CA ASP A 143 -46.28 -34.16 17.43
C ASP A 143 -45.79 -35.43 18.17
N LYS A 144 -45.67 -36.58 17.49
CA LYS A 144 -45.39 -37.90 18.08
C LYS A 144 -44.36 -38.69 17.29
N ALA A 145 -43.24 -38.06 16.92
CA ALA A 145 -42.13 -38.74 16.27
C ALA A 145 -41.34 -39.62 17.25
N CYS A 146 -40.90 -40.80 16.79
CA CYS A 146 -40.15 -41.79 17.57
C CYS A 146 -38.76 -42.07 16.97
N HIS A 147 -38.61 -41.90 15.66
CA HIS A 147 -37.34 -42.08 14.95
C HIS A 147 -36.92 -40.78 14.29
N PHE A 148 -35.68 -40.34 14.57
CA PHE A 148 -35.14 -39.07 14.11
C PHE A 148 -33.93 -39.29 13.21
N PHE A 149 -33.90 -38.60 12.07
CA PHE A 149 -32.82 -38.68 11.09
C PHE A 149 -32.20 -37.29 10.92
N PHE A 150 -30.92 -37.16 11.24
CA PHE A 150 -30.15 -35.93 11.08
C PHE A 150 -29.08 -36.10 10.00
N ASP A 151 -28.96 -35.08 9.14
CA ASP A 151 -27.82 -34.93 8.25
C ASP A 151 -26.88 -33.87 8.79
N TRP A 152 -25.59 -34.17 8.79
CA TRP A 152 -24.56 -33.27 9.27
C TRP A 152 -23.48 -33.10 8.21
N HIS A 153 -23.50 -31.96 7.53
CA HIS A 153 -22.50 -31.61 6.53
C HIS A 153 -21.26 -31.03 7.21
N THR A 154 -20.12 -31.70 7.11
CA THR A 154 -18.86 -31.24 7.71
C THR A 154 -17.65 -31.68 6.87
N HIS A 155 -16.56 -30.91 6.91
CA HIS A 155 -15.28 -31.34 6.35
C HIS A 155 -14.62 -32.47 7.15
N VAL A 156 -14.95 -32.61 8.43
CA VAL A 156 -14.43 -33.67 9.33
C VAL A 156 -14.87 -35.06 8.86
N ALA A 157 -16.06 -35.15 8.25
CA ALA A 157 -16.59 -36.39 7.70
C ALA A 157 -15.90 -36.86 6.41
N CYS A 158 -14.92 -36.11 5.89
CA CYS A 158 -14.21 -36.48 4.68
C CYS A 158 -13.14 -37.56 4.96
N PRO A 159 -12.96 -38.54 4.06
CA PRO A 159 -12.02 -39.62 4.27
C PRO A 159 -10.59 -39.09 4.30
N THR A 160 -9.84 -39.44 5.34
CA THR A 160 -8.41 -39.19 5.42
C THR A 160 -7.66 -40.48 5.12
N ASN A 161 -6.71 -40.43 4.19
CA ASN A 161 -5.75 -41.53 4.03
C ASN A 161 -4.70 -41.38 5.13
N HIS A 162 -4.45 -42.44 5.89
CA HIS A 162 -3.37 -42.44 6.87
C HIS A 162 -2.06 -42.12 6.14
N LYS A 163 -1.47 -40.95 6.42
CA LYS A 163 -0.09 -40.66 6.00
C LYS A 163 0.77 -41.79 6.55
N THR A 164 1.46 -42.51 5.68
CA THR A 164 2.50 -43.45 6.07
C THR A 164 3.46 -42.73 7.02
N ASP A 165 3.67 -43.28 8.22
CA ASP A 165 4.58 -42.79 9.25
C ASP A 165 6.01 -42.62 8.69
N LEU A 166 6.27 -41.45 8.11
CA LEU A 166 7.60 -40.99 7.71
C LEU A 166 8.02 -39.72 8.48
N GLU A 167 7.47 -39.51 9.67
CA GLU A 167 7.65 -38.27 10.45
C GLU A 167 8.50 -38.41 11.73
N SER A 168 9.05 -39.57 12.08
CA SER A 168 9.92 -39.66 13.27
C SER A 168 11.42 -39.48 12.94
N ALA A 169 11.92 -40.01 11.82
CA ALA A 169 13.37 -39.98 11.54
C ALA A 169 13.91 -38.60 11.11
N HIS A 170 13.13 -37.83 10.34
CA HIS A 170 13.57 -36.53 9.80
C HIS A 170 13.59 -35.42 10.85
N ILE A 171 12.67 -35.45 11.81
CA ILE A 171 12.62 -34.47 12.90
C ILE A 171 13.84 -34.64 13.82
N TRP A 172 14.19 -35.87 14.19
CA TRP A 172 15.39 -36.13 15.01
C TRP A 172 16.69 -35.79 14.26
N ALA A 173 16.76 -36.00 12.95
CA ALA A 173 17.90 -35.59 12.14
C ALA A 173 18.05 -34.05 12.07
N PHE A 174 16.94 -33.33 11.93
CA PHE A 174 16.93 -31.87 11.90
C PHE A 174 17.31 -31.27 13.26
N VAL A 175 16.76 -31.80 14.35
CA VAL A 175 17.13 -31.40 15.72
C VAL A 175 18.61 -31.68 15.99
N GLY A 176 19.15 -32.80 15.51
CA GLY A 176 20.58 -33.12 15.60
C GLY A 176 21.45 -32.10 14.86
N PHE A 177 21.07 -31.71 13.63
CA PHE A 177 21.81 -30.71 12.85
C PHE A 177 21.81 -29.33 13.50
N VAL A 178 20.66 -28.89 14.02
CA VAL A 178 20.53 -27.61 14.71
C VAL A 178 21.35 -27.59 16.00
N ALA A 179 21.37 -28.68 16.77
CA ALA A 179 22.18 -28.78 17.97
C ALA A 179 23.70 -28.68 17.69
N VAL A 180 24.17 -29.32 16.62
CA VAL A 180 25.58 -29.24 16.19
C VAL A 180 25.93 -27.83 15.70
N ALA A 181 25.03 -27.16 14.97
CA ALA A 181 25.22 -25.78 14.53
C ALA A 181 25.32 -24.80 15.72
N ILE A 182 24.48 -24.96 16.73
CA ILE A 182 24.52 -24.13 17.95
C ILE A 182 25.80 -24.39 18.74
N LEU A 183 26.22 -25.64 18.89
CA LEU A 183 27.45 -25.99 19.60
C LEU A 183 28.71 -25.50 18.88
N THR A 184 28.74 -25.56 17.55
CA THR A 184 29.85 -25.04 16.75
C THR A 184 29.88 -23.51 16.74
N TRP A 185 28.72 -22.84 16.74
CA TRP A 185 28.63 -21.39 16.85
C TRP A 185 29.09 -20.89 18.23
N PHE A 186 28.59 -21.48 19.33
CA PHE A 186 29.03 -21.12 20.68
C PHE A 186 30.48 -21.51 20.96
N GLY A 187 30.90 -22.70 20.53
CA GLY A 187 32.28 -23.17 20.67
C GLY A 187 33.27 -22.33 19.86
N GLY A 188 32.91 -22.00 18.62
CA GLY A 188 33.68 -21.14 17.74
C GLY A 188 33.81 -19.72 18.29
N HIS A 189 32.70 -19.10 18.72
CA HIS A 189 32.73 -17.76 19.32
C HIS A 189 33.49 -17.72 20.65
N THR A 190 33.37 -18.73 21.50
CA THR A 190 34.09 -18.75 22.79
C THR A 190 35.59 -18.99 22.60
N LEU A 191 36.00 -19.83 21.65
CA LEU A 191 37.41 -19.99 21.28
C LEU A 191 37.96 -18.73 20.60
N TYR A 192 37.20 -18.12 19.70
CA TYR A 192 37.58 -16.89 19.01
C TYR A 192 37.75 -15.71 19.98
N ASN A 193 36.81 -15.50 20.90
CA ASN A 193 36.92 -14.50 21.97
C ASN A 193 38.14 -14.77 22.87
N ARG A 194 38.37 -16.04 23.24
CA ARG A 194 39.43 -16.41 24.18
C ARG A 194 40.84 -16.32 23.58
N PHE A 195 41.01 -16.61 22.29
CA PHE A 195 42.33 -16.63 21.64
C PHE A 195 42.67 -15.35 20.88
N TYR A 196 41.70 -14.76 20.16
CA TYR A 196 41.97 -13.65 19.25
C TYR A 196 41.76 -12.28 19.92
N LEU A 197 40.63 -12.12 20.62
CA LEU A 197 40.27 -10.83 21.25
C LEU A 197 41.03 -10.58 22.57
N LYS A 198 41.34 -11.63 23.35
CA LYS A 198 42.19 -11.52 24.55
C LYS A 198 43.63 -11.09 24.25
N ARG A 199 44.15 -11.40 23.06
CA ARG A 199 45.46 -10.90 22.58
C ARG A 199 45.39 -9.45 22.11
N SER A 200 44.19 -8.98 21.80
CA SER A 200 43.90 -7.65 21.24
C SER A 200 43.33 -6.67 22.28
N GLY A 201 43.14 -7.11 23.54
CA GLY A 201 42.77 -6.24 24.67
C GLY A 201 41.31 -5.78 24.73
N MET A 202 40.39 -6.41 24.01
CA MET A 202 38.96 -6.05 23.98
C MET A 202 38.08 -7.23 24.40
N ASP A 203 37.67 -7.28 25.67
CA ASP A 203 36.69 -8.24 26.19
C ASP A 203 35.28 -7.60 26.19
N ILE A 204 34.36 -8.09 25.34
CA ILE A 204 33.04 -7.45 25.12
C ILE A 204 31.91 -8.02 26.00
N PHE A 205 32.14 -9.08 26.81
CA PHE A 205 31.11 -9.56 27.75
C PHE A 205 31.69 -10.13 29.06
N PRO A 206 31.36 -9.56 30.24
CA PRO A 206 31.66 -10.19 31.52
C PRO A 206 30.51 -11.14 31.92
N PHE A 207 30.79 -12.45 32.02
CA PHE A 207 29.88 -13.39 32.67
C PHE A 207 30.04 -13.36 34.21
N PRO A 208 28.95 -13.56 34.99
CA PRO A 208 28.98 -13.51 36.44
C PRO A 208 29.77 -14.70 37.02
N LYS A 209 30.80 -14.40 37.83
CA LYS A 209 31.59 -15.42 38.54
C LYS A 209 30.81 -15.92 39.77
N CYS A 210 30.23 -17.11 39.68
CA CYS A 210 29.90 -17.90 40.86
C CYS A 210 31.20 -18.50 41.44
N HIS A 211 31.68 -17.98 42.56
CA HIS A 211 32.68 -18.63 43.39
C HIS A 211 32.15 -18.82 44.81
N ARG A 212 32.07 -20.09 45.24
CA ARG A 212 31.94 -20.47 46.66
C ARG A 212 33.24 -20.10 47.38
N PRO A 213 33.21 -19.42 48.53
CA PRO A 213 34.41 -19.24 49.34
C PRO A 213 34.59 -20.45 50.29
N PRO A 214 35.81 -20.99 50.43
CA PRO A 214 36.19 -21.75 51.61
C PRO A 214 36.70 -20.80 52.70
N GLY A 215 36.30 -21.04 53.94
CA GLY A 215 36.76 -20.26 55.10
C GLY A 215 38.19 -20.57 55.52
N VAL A 216 38.83 -19.62 56.22
CA VAL A 216 39.35 -19.78 57.60
C VAL A 216 40.20 -18.56 58.03
N ARG A 217 39.78 -18.02 59.20
CA ARG A 217 40.45 -17.31 60.33
C ARG A 217 41.26 -16.00 60.18
N LEU A 218 40.85 -15.09 61.07
CA LEU A 218 41.46 -13.84 61.53
C LEU A 218 42.74 -14.05 62.36
N PRO A 219 43.58 -13.00 62.46
CA PRO A 219 44.06 -12.55 63.77
C PRO A 219 43.90 -11.04 64.03
N GLN A 220 44.08 -10.70 65.31
CA GLN A 220 43.63 -9.53 66.08
C GLN A 220 44.56 -8.28 66.05
N PRO A 221 44.16 -7.16 66.69
CA PRO A 221 44.62 -5.78 66.46
C PRO A 221 45.55 -5.21 67.55
N ILE A 222 46.29 -4.13 67.26
CA ILE A 222 46.95 -3.20 68.23
C ILE A 222 47.08 -1.80 67.53
N SER A 223 46.37 -0.74 67.97
CA SER A 223 46.78 0.40 68.84
C SER A 223 47.96 1.24 68.29
N SER A 224 48.11 2.57 68.43
CA SER A 224 47.48 3.68 69.17
C SER A 224 48.29 4.96 68.91
N SER A 225 47.68 6.15 69.05
CA SER A 225 48.20 7.43 69.60
C SER A 225 47.53 8.62 68.89
N ASP A 226 46.53 9.25 69.53
CA ASP A 226 46.61 10.42 70.45
C ASP A 226 46.53 11.73 69.65
N GLY A 227 45.69 12.74 69.94
CA GLY A 227 44.97 13.25 71.12
C GLY A 227 44.97 14.78 70.89
N SER A 228 43.97 15.63 71.14
CA SER A 228 43.02 15.90 72.24
C SER A 228 42.17 17.12 71.75
N ALA A 229 40.99 17.52 72.25
CA ALA A 229 40.41 17.49 73.59
C ALA A 229 38.87 17.65 73.56
N GLN A 230 38.20 16.96 74.48
CA GLN A 230 36.82 17.15 75.01
C GLN A 230 36.85 18.16 76.21
N PRO A 231 35.82 18.44 77.07
CA PRO A 231 34.56 17.70 77.34
C PRO A 231 33.30 18.47 77.84
N ARG A 232 32.18 17.73 77.97
CA ARG A 232 31.23 17.64 79.14
C ARG A 232 30.18 16.54 78.82
N ARG A 233 30.30 15.29 79.33
CA ARG A 233 29.70 14.66 80.56
C ARG A 233 28.19 14.94 80.75
N SER A 234 27.28 13.99 81.04
CA SER A 234 27.33 12.65 81.68
C SER A 234 26.09 11.81 81.32
N TRP A 235 26.23 10.57 80.84
CA TRP A 235 25.95 9.28 81.51
C TRP A 235 24.53 9.02 82.08
N SER A 236 23.72 8.26 81.35
CA SER A 236 23.34 6.85 81.66
C SER A 236 22.38 6.31 80.58
N ALA A 237 22.61 5.07 80.12
CA ALA A 237 21.70 4.30 79.25
C ALA A 237 20.57 3.68 80.13
N PRO A 238 19.47 3.04 79.63
CA PRO A 238 19.56 1.89 78.70
C PRO A 238 18.35 1.54 77.75
N TRP A 239 18.68 0.75 76.72
CA TRP A 239 17.95 -0.44 76.20
C TRP A 239 16.78 -0.37 75.19
N LYS A 240 16.95 -1.21 74.14
CA LYS A 240 15.98 -2.01 73.36
C LYS A 240 14.84 -1.29 72.60
N ARG A 241 14.70 -1.59 71.29
CA ARG A 241 13.67 -2.54 70.79
C ARG A 241 13.73 -2.81 69.29
N ARG A 242 13.51 -4.10 69.00
CA ARG A 242 13.06 -4.70 67.75
C ARG A 242 11.52 -4.77 67.81
N SER A 243 10.86 -4.46 66.69
CA SER A 243 9.53 -4.89 66.20
C SER A 243 8.22 -4.69 66.99
N GLN A 244 7.18 -4.33 66.19
CA GLN A 244 5.72 -4.65 66.26
C GLN A 244 4.72 -3.76 67.04
N ARG A 245 3.66 -3.34 66.31
CA ARG A 245 2.23 -3.33 66.69
C ARG A 245 1.39 -3.11 65.40
N ALA A 246 0.60 -4.09 64.94
CA ALA A 246 -0.76 -4.52 65.37
C ALA A 246 -1.86 -3.68 64.68
N GLY A 247 -2.99 -4.20 64.16
CA GLY A 247 -3.60 -5.53 64.10
C GLY A 247 -4.97 -5.44 63.37
N TYR A 248 -5.53 -6.60 62.98
CA TYR A 248 -6.77 -6.83 62.21
C TYR A 248 -8.10 -6.32 62.82
N ASN A 249 -9.12 -6.03 61.98
CA ASN A 249 -10.43 -6.73 61.96
C ASN A 249 -11.41 -6.26 60.86
N HIS A 250 -12.23 -7.22 60.39
CA HIS A 250 -13.26 -7.22 59.34
C HIS A 250 -14.51 -6.34 59.58
N LEU A 251 -15.23 -5.93 58.51
CA LEU A 251 -16.61 -6.37 58.14
C LEU A 251 -17.32 -5.48 57.07
N ARG A 252 -18.02 -6.17 56.14
CA ARG A 252 -19.29 -5.86 55.41
C ARG A 252 -19.40 -4.86 54.23
N GLN A 253 -19.64 -5.45 53.04
CA GLN A 253 -20.78 -5.36 52.11
C GLN A 253 -21.46 -4.01 51.71
N ASP A 254 -21.54 -3.87 50.38
CA ASP A 254 -22.67 -3.41 49.53
C ASP A 254 -22.69 -1.97 48.94
N PRO A 255 -23.34 -1.79 47.75
CA PRO A 255 -22.83 -1.03 46.59
C PRO A 255 -23.65 0.24 46.24
N ASN A 256 -23.19 0.94 45.18
CA ASN A 256 -23.83 2.01 44.38
C ASN A 256 -23.38 3.47 44.62
N GLU A 257 -23.51 4.24 43.53
CA GLU A 257 -23.24 5.67 43.29
C GLU A 257 -21.80 5.99 42.84
N GLU A 258 -21.48 5.94 41.54
CA GLU A 258 -21.79 6.92 40.46
C GLU A 258 -20.96 8.22 40.49
N ASP A 259 -20.54 8.59 39.28
CA ASP A 259 -20.10 9.89 38.78
C ASP A 259 -18.63 10.35 38.90
N HIS A 260 -17.89 9.92 37.87
CA HIS A 260 -17.27 10.77 36.82
C HIS A 260 -16.23 11.84 37.19
N LEU A 261 -15.01 11.62 36.66
CA LEU A 261 -14.27 12.44 35.67
C LEU A 261 -12.77 12.55 35.97
N ALA A 262 -12.00 11.58 35.46
CA ALA A 262 -10.59 11.79 35.12
C ALA A 262 -10.12 10.78 34.05
N ALA A 263 -9.83 11.31 32.86
CA ALA A 263 -8.78 10.93 31.91
C ALA A 263 -8.40 9.45 31.73
N ARG A 264 -8.49 8.95 30.48
CA ARG A 264 -7.34 8.82 29.56
C ARG A 264 -7.73 8.10 28.28
N PHE A 265 -7.12 8.58 27.20
CA PHE A 265 -6.94 7.90 25.93
C PHE A 265 -6.34 6.50 26.14
N SER A 266 -7.04 5.48 25.63
CA SER A 266 -6.47 4.23 25.15
C SER A 266 -7.25 3.80 23.93
N ILE A 267 -6.51 3.64 22.83
CA ILE A 267 -6.87 2.92 21.62
C ILE A 267 -7.02 1.45 22.03
N ASP A 268 -8.15 0.84 21.69
CA ASP A 268 -8.25 -0.56 21.31
C ASP A 268 -9.35 -0.64 20.25
N ASP A 269 -8.96 -1.19 19.11
CA ASP A 269 -9.82 -1.60 18.00
C ASP A 269 -10.59 -2.86 18.44
N ASP A 270 -11.91 -2.81 18.35
CA ASP A 270 -12.78 -3.98 18.21
C ASP A 270 -13.96 -3.58 17.31
N ASP A 271 -14.26 -4.48 16.38
CA ASP A 271 -15.28 -4.43 15.35
C ASP A 271 -16.70 -4.23 15.92
N ASP A 272 -17.51 -3.41 15.25
CA ASP A 272 -18.97 -3.60 15.14
C ASP A 272 -19.49 -2.83 13.91
N ASP A 273 -19.78 -3.61 12.86
CA ASP A 273 -20.66 -3.27 11.76
C ASP A 273 -22.09 -3.06 12.28
N ASP A 274 -22.58 -1.82 12.35
CA ASP A 274 -24.01 -1.52 12.23
C ASP A 274 -24.22 0.00 12.13
N ASP A 275 -24.12 0.56 10.92
CA ASP A 275 -24.71 1.88 10.60
C ASP A 275 -24.84 2.15 9.08
N ALA A 276 -25.17 1.12 8.29
CA ALA A 276 -25.44 1.26 6.86
C ALA A 276 -26.93 1.02 6.54
N ARG A 277 -27.85 1.81 7.13
CA ARG A 277 -29.28 1.75 6.76
C ARG A 277 -30.06 3.06 6.67
N VAL A 278 -29.42 4.22 6.60
CA VAL A 278 -30.15 5.52 6.52
C VAL A 278 -29.77 6.40 5.32
N LEU A 279 -28.94 5.95 4.38
CA LEU A 279 -28.57 6.75 3.18
C LEU A 279 -28.98 6.10 1.85
N GLY A 280 -30.10 5.38 1.84
CA GLY A 280 -30.73 4.85 0.62
C GLY A 280 -31.84 5.73 0.03
N GLY A 281 -32.25 6.81 0.72
CA GLY A 281 -33.46 7.57 0.36
C GLY A 281 -33.26 8.81 -0.51
N GLU A 282 -32.05 9.34 -0.63
CA GLU A 282 -31.82 10.66 -1.28
C GLU A 282 -31.23 10.59 -2.69
N MET A 283 -30.86 9.41 -3.18
CA MET A 283 -30.30 9.22 -4.53
C MET A 283 -31.35 8.91 -5.60
N GLU A 284 -32.56 8.47 -5.21
CA GLU A 284 -33.67 8.19 -6.13
C GLU A 284 -34.48 9.44 -6.52
N ALA A 285 -34.42 10.52 -5.73
CA ALA A 285 -35.13 11.76 -6.00
C ALA A 285 -34.49 12.60 -7.13
N TRP A 286 -33.18 12.43 -7.39
CA TRP A 286 -32.48 13.17 -8.44
C TRP A 286 -32.60 12.52 -9.82
N ARG A 287 -32.80 11.18 -9.87
CA ARG A 287 -32.92 10.43 -11.12
C ARG A 287 -34.26 10.63 -11.82
N GLN A 288 -35.34 10.88 -11.05
CA GLN A 288 -36.67 11.13 -11.60
C GLN A 288 -36.88 12.56 -12.13
N SER A 289 -36.07 13.53 -11.69
CA SER A 289 -36.18 14.93 -12.16
C SER A 289 -35.52 15.19 -13.52
N GLY A 290 -34.60 14.32 -13.96
CA GLY A 290 -33.90 14.45 -15.23
C GLY A 290 -34.64 13.87 -16.44
N GLU A 291 -35.64 13.01 -16.23
CA GLU A 291 -36.40 12.36 -17.31
C GLU A 291 -37.63 13.16 -17.77
N GLU A 292 -38.10 14.14 -16.99
CA GLU A 292 -39.24 15.00 -17.38
C GLU A 292 -38.86 16.17 -18.32
N GLU A 293 -37.58 16.52 -18.44
CA GLU A 293 -37.13 17.63 -19.29
C GLU A 293 -36.71 17.18 -20.71
N ALA A 294 -36.34 15.90 -20.88
CA ALA A 294 -36.04 15.31 -22.19
C ALA A 294 -37.30 14.89 -22.98
N ALA A 295 -38.43 14.65 -22.31
CA ALA A 295 -39.70 14.24 -22.93
C ALA A 295 -40.55 15.40 -23.50
N ARG A 296 -40.18 16.67 -23.24
CA ARG A 296 -40.90 17.86 -23.76
C ARG A 296 -40.36 18.40 -25.09
N LEU A 297 -39.24 17.88 -25.60
CA LEU A 297 -38.61 18.35 -26.83
C LEU A 297 -38.80 17.43 -28.05
N SER A 298 -39.47 16.28 -27.88
CA SER A 298 -39.69 15.29 -28.95
C SER A 298 -41.12 15.26 -29.52
N SER A 299 -42.04 16.11 -29.07
CA SER A 299 -43.47 16.08 -29.47
C SER A 299 -43.95 17.22 -30.36
N ALA A 300 -43.04 18.00 -30.96
CA ALA A 300 -43.40 19.09 -31.87
C ALA A 300 -42.75 18.96 -33.26
N SER A 301 -43.04 17.87 -33.96
CA SER A 301 -42.84 17.79 -35.41
C SER A 301 -43.95 16.98 -36.05
N ASP A 302 -45.09 17.61 -36.34
CA ASP A 302 -46.03 17.14 -37.37
C ASP A 302 -47.08 18.21 -37.72
N ARG A 303 -47.19 18.49 -39.02
CA ARG A 303 -48.24 19.27 -39.75
C ARG A 303 -48.23 20.79 -39.54
N GLU A 304 -48.45 21.66 -40.53
CA GLU A 304 -48.83 21.53 -41.94
C GLU A 304 -48.54 22.86 -42.66
N THR A 305 -48.39 22.77 -43.98
CA THR A 305 -48.31 23.83 -44.98
C THR A 305 -49.52 24.78 -45.00
N VAL A 306 -49.33 26.04 -45.45
CA VAL A 306 -50.09 26.77 -46.52
C VAL A 306 -49.84 28.29 -46.38
N GLY A 307 -49.49 28.93 -47.50
CA GLY A 307 -49.02 30.31 -47.56
C GLY A 307 -50.08 31.42 -47.69
N LEU A 308 -49.60 32.64 -47.93
CA LEU A 308 -50.18 33.78 -48.69
C LEU A 308 -49.36 35.03 -48.31
N HIS A 309 -48.60 35.63 -49.22
CA HIS A 309 -48.96 36.72 -50.16
C HIS A 309 -49.25 38.10 -49.53
N GLN A 310 -48.55 39.10 -50.10
CA GLN A 310 -48.84 40.56 -50.11
C GLN A 310 -48.52 41.31 -48.81
N GLY A 311 -47.88 42.48 -48.81
CA GLY A 311 -47.70 43.49 -49.84
C GLY A 311 -48.36 44.80 -49.38
N LEU A 312 -47.53 45.86 -49.29
CA LEU A 312 -47.87 47.30 -49.30
C LEU A 312 -48.42 47.98 -48.02
N SER A 313 -47.70 49.02 -47.59
CA SER A 313 -48.13 50.44 -47.52
C SER A 313 -47.48 51.16 -46.31
N ARG A 314 -46.43 51.97 -46.50
CA ARG A 314 -46.38 53.42 -46.84
C ARG A 314 -46.43 54.37 -45.62
N ALA A 315 -45.34 55.15 -45.52
CA ALA A 315 -45.20 56.54 -45.06
C ALA A 315 -45.42 56.90 -43.57
N VAL A 316 -44.47 57.66 -43.00
CA VAL A 316 -44.61 59.09 -42.63
C VAL A 316 -43.22 59.66 -42.25
N GLN A 317 -42.84 60.78 -42.88
CA GLN A 317 -41.77 61.69 -42.45
C GLN A 317 -42.28 62.64 -41.36
N TRP A 318 -41.42 63.08 -40.44
CA TRP A 318 -41.41 64.48 -39.96
C TRP A 318 -39.96 64.91 -39.59
N THR A 319 -39.61 66.12 -40.02
CA THR A 319 -38.34 66.84 -39.93
C THR A 319 -38.24 67.69 -38.64
N SER A 320 -37.07 67.94 -38.06
CA SER A 320 -36.23 69.18 -38.16
C SER A 320 -35.53 69.36 -36.78
N THR A 321 -34.34 69.94 -36.55
CA THR A 321 -33.76 71.24 -36.97
C THR A 321 -32.26 71.30 -36.60
N SER A 322 -31.51 72.11 -37.34
CA SER A 322 -30.10 72.52 -37.18
C SER A 322 -29.85 73.64 -36.15
N SER A 323 -28.61 73.79 -35.64
CA SER A 323 -27.92 75.10 -35.58
C SER A 323 -26.39 74.99 -35.39
N HIS A 324 -25.70 76.00 -35.91
CA HIS A 324 -24.26 76.21 -36.10
C HIS A 324 -23.39 76.35 -34.84
N ARG A 325 -22.08 76.01 -34.91
CA ARG A 325 -20.99 77.02 -35.02
C ARG A 325 -19.60 76.44 -35.33
N SER A 326 -18.90 77.21 -36.15
CA SER A 326 -17.54 77.10 -36.69
C SER A 326 -16.41 77.52 -35.73
N SER A 327 -15.22 76.94 -35.88
CA SER A 327 -13.94 77.66 -36.13
C SER A 327 -12.77 76.64 -36.19
N ARG A 328 -12.16 76.45 -37.37
CA ARG A 328 -10.82 76.93 -37.77
C ARG A 328 -9.62 76.33 -36.99
N THR A 329 -9.02 75.28 -37.58
CA THR A 329 -7.60 75.13 -38.04
C THR A 329 -6.57 76.23 -37.68
N PRO A 330 -5.24 76.04 -37.94
CA PRO A 330 -4.36 74.84 -37.94
C PRO A 330 -2.92 75.16 -37.43
N LEU A 331 -1.99 74.19 -37.48
CA LEU A 331 -0.54 74.30 -37.86
C LEU A 331 0.17 73.03 -37.32
N ALA A 332 0.63 72.02 -38.07
CA ALA A 332 1.32 71.91 -39.35
C ALA A 332 2.81 72.36 -39.35
N MET A 333 3.64 71.38 -39.72
CA MET A 333 4.98 71.45 -40.36
C MET A 333 6.23 71.63 -39.49
N PHE A 334 7.14 70.67 -39.62
CA PHE A 334 8.49 70.74 -40.25
C PHE A 334 9.23 69.44 -39.86
N ARG A 335 9.38 68.40 -40.69
CA ARG A 335 10.09 68.23 -41.97
C ARG A 335 11.60 68.57 -41.91
N ALA A 336 12.37 67.50 -42.07
CA ALA A 336 13.70 67.37 -42.69
C ALA A 336 14.94 67.77 -41.89
N LEU A 337 15.82 66.78 -41.65
CA LEU A 337 17.24 66.76 -42.07
C LEU A 337 17.85 65.38 -41.75
N ARG A 338 18.14 64.59 -42.80
CA ARG A 338 19.23 63.57 -42.88
C ARG A 338 20.36 64.24 -43.70
N PRO A 339 21.63 63.78 -43.74
CA PRO A 339 22.16 62.44 -43.42
C PRO A 339 23.54 62.42 -42.67
N LEU A 340 24.03 61.24 -42.27
CA LEU A 340 25.41 60.76 -42.53
C LEU A 340 25.56 59.30 -42.08
N LEU A 341 26.36 58.56 -42.86
CA LEU A 341 26.54 57.10 -42.91
C LEU A 341 27.22 56.51 -41.65
N ALA A 342 26.83 55.30 -41.24
CA ALA A 342 27.60 54.06 -41.51
C ALA A 342 27.18 52.84 -40.64
N LYS A 343 26.96 51.71 -41.34
CA LYS A 343 27.16 50.29 -40.97
C LYS A 343 26.14 49.51 -40.11
N ALA A 344 25.60 48.49 -40.79
CA ALA A 344 25.16 47.15 -40.33
C ALA A 344 23.71 46.96 -39.83
N PRO A 345 23.10 45.79 -40.11
CA PRO A 345 21.71 45.71 -40.59
C PRO A 345 20.63 45.49 -39.51
N ALA A 346 19.54 46.22 -39.72
CA ALA A 346 18.18 46.13 -39.20
C ALA A 346 17.75 44.87 -38.42
N ALA A 347 17.54 45.04 -37.11
CA ALA A 347 16.55 44.30 -36.34
C ALA A 347 15.15 44.85 -36.68
N ARG A 348 14.23 43.98 -37.09
CA ARG A 348 12.79 44.30 -37.23
C ARG A 348 12.15 44.40 -35.83
N PRO A 349 11.29 45.40 -35.57
CA PRO A 349 10.49 45.45 -34.35
C PRO A 349 9.36 44.41 -34.39
N LEU A 350 9.13 43.79 -33.23
CA LEU A 350 8.04 42.86 -32.93
C LEU A 350 6.68 43.52 -33.21
N ARG A 351 5.84 42.85 -34.00
CA ARG A 351 4.38 42.99 -33.96
C ARG A 351 3.77 41.60 -33.70
N PRO A 352 2.66 41.54 -32.94
CA PRO A 352 2.09 40.31 -32.43
C PRO A 352 1.37 39.56 -33.55
N LEU A 353 1.57 38.25 -33.64
CA LEU A 353 0.87 37.39 -34.58
C LEU A 353 0.09 36.33 -33.80
N GLY A 354 -1.16 36.67 -33.47
CA GLY A 354 -2.23 35.69 -33.43
C GLY A 354 -2.73 35.48 -34.86
N VAL A 355 -2.56 34.27 -35.40
CA VAL A 355 -3.14 33.77 -36.65
C VAL A 355 -3.24 32.26 -36.47
N SER A 356 -4.41 31.70 -36.13
CA SER A 356 -5.40 31.16 -37.08
C SER A 356 -4.74 30.42 -38.25
N ALA A 357 -4.33 29.17 -38.03
CA ALA A 357 -3.88 28.29 -39.10
C ALA A 357 -5.08 27.76 -39.89
N ARG A 358 -5.57 28.58 -40.83
CA ARG A 358 -6.18 28.10 -42.07
C ARG A 358 -5.07 28.05 -43.14
N ASN A 359 -5.09 26.99 -43.93
CA ASN A 359 -4.36 26.78 -45.19
C ASN A 359 -2.96 26.16 -45.06
N TYR A 360 -2.94 24.83 -44.95
CA TYR A 360 -1.90 23.98 -45.54
C TYR A 360 -2.58 22.78 -46.20
N ALA A 361 -3.24 23.04 -47.32
CA ALA A 361 -3.81 22.03 -48.20
C ALA A 361 -3.87 22.61 -49.60
N ASP A 362 -2.76 22.52 -50.32
CA ASP A 362 -2.73 22.59 -51.78
C ASP A 362 -1.39 22.00 -52.23
N HIS A 363 -1.45 20.73 -52.64
CA HIS A 363 -0.58 20.03 -53.61
C HIS A 363 -0.54 18.52 -53.32
N VAL A 364 -1.66 17.82 -53.53
CA VAL A 364 -1.70 16.52 -54.24
C VAL A 364 -3.14 16.36 -54.76
N ASN A 365 -3.35 16.58 -56.06
CA ASN A 365 -4.59 16.23 -56.76
C ASN A 365 -4.22 15.32 -57.94
N GLN A 366 -4.45 14.02 -57.79
CA GLN A 366 -5.01 13.19 -58.86
C GLN A 366 -5.86 12.06 -58.24
N PRO A 367 -6.98 11.69 -58.89
CA PRO A 367 -8.16 11.13 -58.25
C PRO A 367 -8.11 9.60 -58.22
N ASP A 368 -8.73 9.00 -57.21
CA ASP A 368 -9.72 7.91 -57.37
C ASP A 368 -10.09 7.29 -56.01
N GLY A 369 -11.40 7.26 -55.72
CA GLY A 369 -12.03 6.43 -54.69
C GLY A 369 -12.41 7.15 -53.38
N GLU A 370 -13.70 7.50 -53.24
CA GLU A 370 -14.31 7.91 -51.97
C GLU A 370 -14.04 6.90 -50.85
N ARG A 371 -13.34 7.32 -49.78
CA ARG A 371 -13.36 6.61 -48.49
C ARG A 371 -14.17 7.42 -47.50
N ARG A 372 -15.40 6.99 -47.29
CA ARG A 372 -16.31 7.46 -46.26
C ARG A 372 -15.72 7.04 -44.89
N PHE A 373 -15.28 7.99 -44.07
CA PHE A 373 -14.93 7.72 -42.67
C PHE A 373 -16.22 7.34 -41.94
N THR A 374 -16.33 6.08 -41.49
CA THR A 374 -17.35 5.66 -40.54
C THR A 374 -16.89 6.00 -39.12
N PRO A 375 -17.77 6.51 -38.26
CA PRO A 375 -17.42 6.75 -36.85
C PRO A 375 -17.16 5.40 -36.17
N VAL A 376 -16.08 5.30 -35.41
CA VAL A 376 -15.79 4.13 -34.58
C VAL A 376 -16.82 4.12 -33.45
N GLN A 377 -17.73 3.16 -33.44
CA GLN A 377 -18.59 2.88 -32.29
C GLN A 377 -17.76 2.17 -31.22
N THR A 378 -17.64 2.77 -30.04
CA THR A 378 -17.11 2.11 -28.85
C THR A 378 -18.23 1.32 -28.19
N THR A 379 -18.14 -0.01 -28.17
CA THR A 379 -19.05 -0.89 -27.43
C THR A 379 -18.54 -1.06 -26.00
N SER A 380 -19.41 -0.85 -25.02
CA SER A 380 -19.09 -1.16 -23.62
C SER A 380 -19.29 -2.66 -23.35
N VAL A 381 -18.67 -3.19 -22.29
CA VAL A 381 -18.82 -4.61 -21.91
C VAL A 381 -20.28 -4.96 -21.61
N GLU A 382 -21.05 -3.97 -21.14
CA GLU A 382 -22.46 -4.09 -20.79
C GLU A 382 -23.36 -4.31 -22.03
N ASP A 383 -22.97 -3.80 -23.20
CA ASP A 383 -23.71 -3.96 -24.46
C ASP A 383 -23.61 -5.40 -25.01
N LEU A 384 -22.55 -6.14 -24.65
CA LEU A 384 -22.26 -7.49 -25.14
C LEU A 384 -22.93 -8.61 -24.32
N HIS A 385 -23.52 -8.28 -23.17
CA HIS A 385 -24.12 -9.28 -22.27
C HIS A 385 -25.42 -9.91 -22.82
N THR A 386 -26.06 -9.28 -23.81
CA THR A 386 -27.35 -9.74 -24.36
C THR A 386 -27.23 -10.53 -25.67
N MET A 387 -26.03 -10.61 -26.25
CA MET A 387 -25.78 -11.24 -27.54
C MET A 387 -25.27 -12.67 -27.39
N SER A 388 -25.67 -13.54 -28.31
CA SER A 388 -25.17 -14.91 -28.36
C SER A 388 -23.72 -14.95 -28.86
N ALA A 389 -22.91 -15.88 -28.38
CA ALA A 389 -21.49 -15.97 -28.73
C ALA A 389 -21.23 -16.12 -30.24
N GLU A 390 -22.21 -16.64 -31.00
CA GLU A 390 -22.12 -16.79 -32.45
C GLU A 390 -22.34 -15.46 -33.20
N GLU A 391 -23.20 -14.57 -32.69
CA GLU A 391 -23.45 -13.25 -33.31
C GLU A 391 -22.25 -12.31 -33.13
N ILE A 392 -21.63 -12.32 -31.94
CA ILE A 392 -20.41 -11.53 -31.64
C ILE A 392 -19.27 -11.88 -32.62
N LEU A 393 -19.18 -13.15 -33.03
CA LEU A 393 -18.15 -13.64 -33.95
C LEU A 393 -18.46 -13.39 -35.43
N SER A 394 -19.71 -13.03 -35.76
CA SER A 394 -20.16 -12.91 -37.16
C SER A 394 -19.97 -11.51 -37.75
N GLU A 395 -20.01 -10.45 -36.93
CA GLU A 395 -19.89 -9.07 -37.40
C GLU A 395 -18.45 -8.63 -37.77
N GLU A 396 -17.42 -9.35 -37.32
CA GLU A 396 -16.02 -9.02 -37.64
C GLU A 396 -15.54 -9.53 -39.02
N ILE A 397 -16.33 -10.34 -39.74
CA ILE A 397 -15.86 -10.99 -40.98
C ILE A 397 -16.43 -10.28 -42.22
N GLY A 398 -15.72 -9.25 -42.68
CA GLY A 398 -15.81 -8.76 -44.06
C GLY A 398 -15.45 -9.86 -45.10
N PRO A 399 -15.77 -9.66 -46.40
CA PRO A 399 -15.78 -10.72 -47.39
C PRO A 399 -14.38 -11.34 -47.55
N LYS A 400 -14.33 -12.66 -47.41
CA LYS A 400 -13.14 -13.52 -47.45
C LYS A 400 -12.19 -13.20 -48.60
N THR A 401 -11.14 -12.43 -48.33
CA THR A 401 -9.89 -12.48 -49.07
C THR A 401 -8.97 -13.52 -48.45
N THR A 402 -8.54 -14.46 -49.28
CA THR A 402 -7.69 -15.61 -48.99
C THR A 402 -6.28 -15.20 -48.56
N ALA A 403 -6.11 -14.97 -47.26
CA ALA A 403 -4.89 -15.20 -46.46
C ALA A 403 -5.35 -15.33 -45.00
N GLY A 404 -5.04 -16.45 -44.35
CA GLY A 404 -5.61 -16.83 -43.05
C GLY A 404 -5.41 -15.75 -41.97
N GLY A 405 -6.51 -15.17 -41.49
CA GLY A 405 -6.49 -14.30 -40.32
C GLY A 405 -6.03 -15.10 -39.10
N MET A 406 -4.82 -14.82 -38.63
CA MET A 406 -4.29 -15.40 -37.40
C MET A 406 -5.10 -14.88 -36.21
N ARG A 407 -5.63 -15.79 -35.40
CA ARG A 407 -6.34 -15.43 -34.17
C ARG A 407 -5.32 -15.06 -33.10
N HIS A 408 -5.39 -13.84 -32.58
CA HIS A 408 -4.56 -13.39 -31.46
C HIS A 408 -5.21 -13.79 -30.13
N PHE A 409 -4.39 -14.07 -29.13
CA PHE A 409 -4.86 -14.42 -27.79
C PHE A 409 -4.65 -13.22 -26.86
N THR A 410 -5.72 -12.77 -26.21
CA THR A 410 -5.67 -11.64 -25.28
C THR A 410 -5.47 -12.16 -23.86
N VAL A 411 -4.40 -11.71 -23.18
CA VAL A 411 -4.11 -12.04 -21.78
C VAL A 411 -4.16 -10.77 -20.95
N ASN A 412 -4.84 -10.85 -19.81
CA ASN A 412 -4.81 -9.77 -18.83
C ASN A 412 -3.69 -10.05 -17.81
N PHE A 413 -2.75 -9.12 -17.70
CA PHE A 413 -1.68 -9.13 -16.73
C PHE A 413 -2.00 -8.13 -15.60
N GLY A 414 -2.40 -8.65 -14.43
CA GLY A 414 -2.88 -7.88 -13.28
C GLY A 414 -4.41 -7.78 -13.18
N PRO A 415 -4.99 -7.10 -12.18
CA PRO A 415 -4.40 -6.08 -11.30
C PRO A 415 -3.42 -6.60 -10.24
N GLN A 416 -3.64 -7.83 -9.77
CA GLN A 416 -2.82 -8.47 -8.75
C GLN A 416 -1.83 -9.42 -9.42
N HIS A 417 -0.58 -9.00 -9.57
CA HIS A 417 0.49 -9.84 -10.06
C HIS A 417 1.82 -9.43 -9.39
N PRO A 418 2.70 -10.36 -8.96
CA PRO A 418 3.92 -10.02 -8.21
C PRO A 418 4.84 -9.02 -8.94
N ALA A 419 5.02 -9.21 -10.25
CA ALA A 419 5.82 -8.33 -11.10
C ALA A 419 5.10 -7.05 -11.58
N ALA A 420 3.80 -6.93 -11.26
CA ALA A 420 3.09 -5.65 -11.37
C ALA A 420 3.23 -4.95 -10.01
N HIS A 421 4.39 -4.36 -9.73
CA HIS A 421 4.65 -3.69 -8.47
C HIS A 421 3.66 -2.55 -8.21
N GLY A 422 2.64 -2.82 -7.41
CA GLY A 422 1.50 -1.93 -7.20
C GLY A 422 0.25 -2.50 -7.85
N VAL A 423 -0.48 -1.67 -8.61
CA VAL A 423 -1.74 -2.08 -9.22
C VAL A 423 -1.72 -1.67 -10.69
N LEU A 424 -1.36 -2.61 -11.57
CA LEU A 424 -1.34 -2.42 -13.02
C LEU A 424 -2.26 -3.44 -13.66
N ARG A 425 -3.10 -3.01 -14.60
CA ARG A 425 -3.83 -3.91 -15.48
C ARG A 425 -3.30 -3.71 -16.90
N LEU A 426 -2.60 -4.70 -17.43
CA LEU A 426 -2.00 -4.65 -18.76
C LEU A 426 -2.66 -5.70 -19.65
N ILE A 427 -3.41 -5.26 -20.66
CA ILE A 427 -4.02 -6.16 -21.64
C ILE A 427 -3.01 -6.39 -22.76
N LEU A 428 -2.55 -7.63 -22.89
CA LEU A 428 -1.56 -8.04 -23.88
C LEU A 428 -2.24 -8.85 -24.99
N GLU A 429 -1.98 -8.47 -26.24
CA GLU A 429 -2.35 -9.27 -27.41
C GLU A 429 -1.14 -10.07 -27.86
N LEU A 430 -1.27 -11.39 -27.77
CA LEU A 430 -0.19 -12.33 -28.04
C LEU A 430 -0.43 -13.08 -29.34
N ASN A 431 0.65 -13.33 -30.06
CA ASN A 431 0.73 -14.33 -31.11
C ASN A 431 1.70 -15.43 -30.67
N GLY A 432 1.14 -16.51 -30.10
CA GLY A 432 1.95 -17.49 -29.38
C GLY A 432 2.57 -16.85 -28.13
N GLU A 433 3.89 -16.65 -28.13
CA GLU A 433 4.63 -16.00 -27.03
C GLU A 433 5.01 -14.54 -27.31
N GLU A 434 4.87 -14.09 -28.56
CA GLU A 434 5.25 -12.75 -29.00
C GLU A 434 4.13 -11.74 -28.73
N ILE A 435 4.49 -10.58 -28.19
CA ILE A 435 3.56 -9.48 -27.93
C ILE A 435 3.40 -8.62 -29.19
N LEU A 436 2.16 -8.46 -29.65
CA LEU A 436 1.82 -7.59 -30.78
C LEU A 436 1.36 -6.20 -30.34
N ARG A 437 0.63 -6.15 -29.22
CA ARG A 437 0.09 -4.92 -28.65
C ARG A 437 0.00 -5.04 -27.15
N ALA A 438 0.37 -3.97 -26.44
CA ALA A 438 0.20 -3.86 -25.01
C ALA A 438 -0.61 -2.61 -24.67
N ASP A 439 -1.72 -2.79 -23.94
CA ASP A 439 -2.60 -1.70 -23.52
C ASP A 439 -2.60 -1.58 -21.98
N PRO A 440 -1.83 -0.62 -21.41
CA PRO A 440 -1.78 -0.40 -19.97
C PRO A 440 -2.99 0.41 -19.49
N HIS A 441 -3.92 -0.27 -18.80
CA HIS A 441 -4.98 0.38 -18.05
C HIS A 441 -4.47 0.86 -16.70
N ILE A 442 -4.53 2.17 -16.51
CA ILE A 442 -4.14 2.88 -15.29
C ILE A 442 -5.37 3.51 -14.62
N GLY A 443 -5.19 4.10 -13.45
CA GLY A 443 -6.24 4.77 -12.68
C GLY A 443 -6.72 3.99 -11.45
N LEU A 444 -6.19 2.79 -11.21
CA LEU A 444 -6.57 1.96 -10.07
C LEU A 444 -6.11 2.54 -8.73
N LEU A 445 -5.06 3.38 -8.74
CA LEU A 445 -4.59 4.12 -7.57
C LEU A 445 -4.88 5.63 -7.65
N HIS A 446 -5.72 6.07 -8.58
CA HIS A 446 -6.04 7.48 -8.74
C HIS A 446 -6.91 7.97 -7.58
N ARG A 447 -6.45 9.01 -6.87
CA ARG A 447 -7.13 9.55 -5.67
C ARG A 447 -7.59 10.99 -5.84
N GLY A 448 -7.45 11.57 -7.03
CA GLY A 448 -7.75 12.99 -7.27
C GLY A 448 -6.84 13.92 -6.47
N THR A 449 -5.57 13.55 -6.30
CA THR A 449 -4.59 14.26 -5.47
C THR A 449 -4.41 15.70 -5.91
N GLU A 450 -4.32 15.94 -7.22
CA GLU A 450 -4.21 17.31 -7.77
C GLU A 450 -5.45 18.16 -7.41
N LYS A 451 -6.63 17.53 -7.31
CA LYS A 451 -7.86 18.23 -6.94
C LYS A 451 -7.93 18.51 -5.44
N LEU A 452 -7.45 17.58 -4.62
CA LEU A 452 -7.36 17.78 -3.18
C LEU A 452 -6.39 18.92 -2.84
N ILE A 453 -5.27 19.05 -3.57
CA ILE A 453 -4.30 20.12 -3.38
C ILE A 453 -4.94 21.51 -3.54
N GLU A 454 -5.88 21.69 -4.49
CA GLU A 454 -6.57 22.98 -4.70
C GLU A 454 -7.35 23.49 -3.47
N TYR A 455 -7.77 22.57 -2.59
CA TYR A 455 -8.51 22.90 -1.37
C TYR A 455 -7.62 23.05 -0.12
N LYS A 456 -6.30 22.87 -0.25
CA LYS A 456 -5.35 22.87 0.87
C LYS A 456 -4.38 24.02 0.76
N ASN A 457 -3.92 24.53 1.89
CA ASN A 457 -2.91 25.59 1.90
C ASN A 457 -1.54 25.02 1.47
N TYR A 458 -0.60 25.86 1.04
CA TYR A 458 0.69 25.40 0.52
C TYR A 458 1.46 24.45 1.46
N THR A 459 1.46 24.71 2.77
CA THR A 459 2.08 23.84 3.79
C THR A 459 1.32 22.53 3.97
N GLN A 460 -0.01 22.54 3.84
CA GLN A 460 -0.86 21.35 3.94
C GLN A 460 -0.83 20.49 2.68
N ALA A 461 -0.50 21.08 1.53
CA ALA A 461 -0.35 20.39 0.26
C ALA A 461 0.97 19.61 0.16
N LEU A 462 2.01 20.01 0.90
CA LEU A 462 3.33 19.37 0.88
C LEU A 462 3.29 17.83 1.11
N PRO A 463 2.58 17.28 2.12
CA PRO A 463 2.58 15.84 2.37
C PRO A 463 1.91 15.00 1.28
N TYR A 464 1.21 15.61 0.32
CA TYR A 464 0.73 14.86 -0.84
C TYR A 464 1.88 14.45 -1.76
N PHE A 465 2.94 15.25 -1.87
CA PHE A 465 4.10 14.96 -2.71
C PHE A 465 4.89 13.74 -2.21
N ASP A 466 5.01 13.58 -0.89
CA ASP A 466 5.61 12.39 -0.27
C ASP A 466 4.89 11.07 -0.60
N ARG A 467 3.61 11.14 -0.98
CA ARG A 467 2.74 9.99 -1.19
C ARG A 467 2.62 9.57 -2.65
N LEU A 468 3.19 10.36 -3.57
CA LEU A 468 3.16 10.07 -5.01
C LEU A 468 4.17 8.97 -5.35
N ASP A 469 5.44 9.33 -5.54
CA ASP A 469 6.52 8.37 -5.50
C ASP A 469 6.96 8.15 -4.05
N TYR A 470 6.34 7.15 -3.42
CA TYR A 470 6.59 6.78 -2.02
C TYR A 470 7.97 6.14 -1.79
N VAL A 471 8.79 5.99 -2.83
CA VAL A 471 10.19 5.54 -2.69
C VAL A 471 11.15 6.73 -2.69
N SER A 472 10.80 7.83 -3.38
CA SER A 472 11.61 9.06 -3.44
C SER A 472 10.91 10.31 -2.91
N MET A 473 10.59 10.26 -1.61
CA MET A 473 9.76 11.23 -0.89
C MET A 473 10.38 12.64 -0.90
N MET A 474 11.63 12.80 -0.43
CA MET A 474 12.27 14.12 -0.30
C MET A 474 12.50 14.80 -1.65
N THR A 475 12.71 14.04 -2.73
CA THR A 475 12.81 14.63 -4.07
C THR A 475 11.47 15.19 -4.51
N ASN A 476 10.37 14.50 -4.21
CA ASN A 476 9.03 15.03 -4.49
C ASN A 476 8.76 16.31 -3.71
N GLU A 477 9.08 16.33 -2.41
CA GLU A 477 8.99 17.54 -1.58
C GLU A 477 9.83 18.68 -2.16
N LEU A 478 11.05 18.37 -2.61
CA LEU A 478 11.97 19.33 -3.17
C LEU A 478 11.42 19.95 -4.46
N SER A 479 10.85 19.14 -5.35
CA SER A 479 10.24 19.63 -6.61
C SER A 479 9.14 20.67 -6.35
N TYR A 480 8.28 20.38 -5.38
CA TYR A 480 7.21 21.28 -4.97
C TYR A 480 7.74 22.52 -4.24
N THR A 481 8.69 22.32 -3.35
CA THR A 481 9.30 23.38 -2.56
C THR A 481 10.00 24.41 -3.46
N LEU A 482 10.78 23.97 -4.44
CA LEU A 482 11.43 24.86 -5.41
C LEU A 482 10.42 25.59 -6.29
N ALA A 483 9.28 24.99 -6.64
CA ALA A 483 8.21 25.66 -7.36
C ALA A 483 7.60 26.80 -6.51
N VAL A 484 7.28 26.53 -5.24
CA VAL A 484 6.72 27.54 -4.33
C VAL A 484 7.74 28.65 -4.03
N GLU A 485 9.01 28.30 -3.81
CA GLU A 485 10.10 29.26 -3.54
C GLU A 485 10.34 30.21 -4.73
N LYS A 486 10.23 29.69 -5.95
CA LYS A 486 10.34 30.50 -7.18
C LYS A 486 9.18 31.47 -7.35
N LEU A 487 7.95 31.11 -6.96
CA LEU A 487 6.81 32.04 -6.95
C LEU A 487 6.91 33.07 -5.83
N LEU A 488 7.42 32.68 -4.66
CA LEU A 488 7.66 33.58 -3.53
C LEU A 488 8.88 34.51 -3.76
N ASN A 489 9.74 34.17 -4.72
CA ASN A 489 10.99 34.86 -5.01
C ASN A 489 11.88 35.01 -3.77
N ILE A 490 12.08 33.90 -3.05
CA ILE A 490 12.92 33.84 -1.85
C ILE A 490 14.17 33.00 -2.11
N GLU A 491 15.26 33.37 -1.42
CA GLU A 491 16.48 32.59 -1.43
C GLU A 491 16.68 31.84 -0.11
N VAL A 492 16.96 30.55 -0.22
CA VAL A 492 17.15 29.65 0.91
C VAL A 492 18.59 29.75 1.44
N PRO A 493 18.83 29.66 2.77
CA PRO A 493 20.18 29.67 3.32
C PRO A 493 21.06 28.53 2.77
N ASP A 494 22.36 28.78 2.66
CA ASP A 494 23.31 27.81 2.09
C ASP A 494 23.28 26.47 2.84
N ARG A 495 23.26 26.47 4.18
CA ARG A 495 23.19 25.23 4.96
C ARG A 495 21.96 24.39 4.60
N ALA A 496 20.81 25.01 4.35
CA ALA A 496 19.61 24.29 3.93
C ALA A 496 19.75 23.71 2.51
N LYS A 497 20.38 24.42 1.57
CA LYS A 497 20.70 23.89 0.22
C LYS A 497 21.60 22.64 0.31
N TRP A 498 22.61 22.66 1.17
CA TRP A 498 23.50 21.51 1.42
C TRP A 498 22.77 20.32 2.07
N ILE A 499 21.90 20.57 3.06
CA ILE A 499 21.09 19.52 3.69
C ILE A 499 20.13 18.89 2.68
N ARG A 500 19.46 19.69 1.84
CA ARG A 500 18.57 19.20 0.77
C ARG A 500 19.33 18.35 -0.24
N THR A 501 20.52 18.79 -0.66
CA THR A 501 21.38 18.03 -1.58
C THR A 501 21.80 16.70 -0.97
N LEU A 502 22.22 16.69 0.30
CA LEU A 502 22.57 15.46 1.02
C LEU A 502 21.39 14.49 1.12
N MET A 503 20.23 14.95 1.60
CA MET A 503 19.04 14.11 1.74
C MET A 503 18.48 13.67 0.39
N GLY A 504 18.57 14.52 -0.65
CA GLY A 504 18.17 14.19 -2.01
C GLY A 504 19.00 13.04 -2.60
N GLU A 505 20.33 13.03 -2.39
CA GLU A 505 21.17 11.91 -2.84
C GLU A 505 21.00 10.65 -1.99
N ILE A 506 20.72 10.77 -0.68
CA ILE A 506 20.30 9.60 0.12
C ILE A 506 18.98 9.03 -0.42
N THR A 507 18.03 9.89 -0.80
CA THR A 507 16.77 9.48 -1.44
C THR A 507 17.03 8.77 -2.77
N ARG A 508 18.02 9.24 -3.54
CA ARG A 508 18.43 8.62 -4.80
C ARG A 508 18.97 7.22 -4.59
N VAL A 509 19.81 7.02 -3.59
CA VAL A 509 20.28 5.68 -3.19
C VAL A 509 19.10 4.80 -2.76
N LEU A 510 18.19 5.30 -1.92
CA LEU A 510 16.98 4.58 -1.51
C LEU A 510 16.13 4.11 -2.71
N ASN A 511 15.97 4.97 -3.72
CA ASN A 511 15.18 4.66 -4.91
C ASN A 511 15.88 3.66 -5.82
N HIS A 512 17.15 3.89 -6.16
CA HIS A 512 17.88 2.93 -6.98
C HIS A 512 18.03 1.56 -6.30
N LEU A 513 18.13 1.50 -4.96
CA LEU A 513 18.08 0.24 -4.24
C LEU A 513 16.74 -0.46 -4.48
N MET A 514 15.61 0.23 -4.35
CA MET A 514 14.33 -0.38 -4.69
C MET A 514 14.32 -0.84 -6.16
N ALA A 515 14.57 0.08 -7.10
CA ALA A 515 14.45 -0.15 -8.54
C ALA A 515 15.31 -1.31 -9.07
N VAL A 516 16.59 -1.36 -8.67
CA VAL A 516 17.51 -2.40 -9.14
C VAL A 516 17.16 -3.75 -8.54
N LEU A 517 16.79 -3.78 -7.26
CA LEU A 517 16.55 -5.02 -6.54
C LEU A 517 15.21 -5.65 -6.89
N THR A 518 14.17 -4.84 -7.05
CA THR A 518 12.85 -5.33 -7.50
C THR A 518 12.92 -5.83 -8.93
N HIS A 519 13.61 -5.10 -9.82
CA HIS A 519 13.88 -5.59 -11.17
C HIS A 519 14.68 -6.90 -11.16
N ALA A 520 15.65 -7.04 -10.26
CA ALA A 520 16.38 -8.30 -10.11
C ALA A 520 15.46 -9.45 -9.67
N MET A 521 14.58 -9.19 -8.68
CA MET A 521 13.60 -10.14 -8.17
C MET A 521 12.62 -10.59 -9.26
N ASP A 522 12.08 -9.66 -10.04
CA ASP A 522 11.12 -9.93 -11.11
C ASP A 522 11.68 -10.82 -12.21
N VAL A 523 12.98 -10.68 -12.51
CA VAL A 523 13.69 -11.56 -13.45
C VAL A 523 14.07 -12.90 -12.80
N GLY A 524 14.16 -12.96 -11.47
CA GLY A 524 14.33 -14.19 -10.69
C GLY A 524 15.46 -14.21 -9.66
N ALA A 525 16.20 -13.11 -9.47
CA ALA A 525 17.29 -13.01 -8.51
C ALA A 525 16.80 -12.46 -7.15
N LEU A 526 16.57 -13.36 -6.19
CA LEU A 526 16.01 -13.02 -4.87
C LEU A 526 17.04 -12.53 -3.84
N THR A 527 18.30 -12.98 -3.92
CA THR A 527 19.30 -12.69 -2.89
C THR A 527 19.71 -11.22 -2.80
N PRO A 528 19.91 -10.47 -3.92
CA PRO A 528 20.30 -9.06 -3.82
C PRO A 528 19.23 -8.22 -3.14
N PHE A 529 17.95 -8.59 -3.30
CA PHE A 529 16.83 -7.88 -2.71
C PHE A 529 16.96 -7.80 -1.19
N LEU A 530 17.17 -8.93 -0.52
CA LEU A 530 17.30 -8.95 0.93
C LEU A 530 18.52 -8.15 1.43
N TRP A 531 19.64 -8.22 0.71
CA TRP A 531 20.86 -7.48 1.06
C TRP A 531 20.66 -5.97 0.96
N GLY A 532 20.07 -5.50 -0.13
CA GLY A 532 19.88 -4.07 -0.32
C GLY A 532 18.76 -3.49 0.55
N PHE A 533 17.79 -4.29 1.00
CA PHE A 533 16.81 -3.84 2.00
C PHE A 533 17.43 -3.62 3.39
N GLU A 534 18.51 -4.34 3.76
CA GLU A 534 19.28 -4.04 4.97
C GLU A 534 19.89 -2.63 4.90
N GLU A 535 20.49 -2.27 3.77
CA GLU A 535 21.03 -0.92 3.56
C GLU A 535 19.93 0.14 3.47
N ARG A 536 18.79 -0.21 2.88
CA ARG A 536 17.60 0.64 2.84
C ARG A 536 17.06 0.94 4.24
N GLU A 537 17.11 -0.03 5.15
CA GLU A 537 16.70 0.14 6.55
C GLU A 537 17.60 1.14 7.28
N LYS A 538 18.93 1.05 7.10
CA LYS A 538 19.90 2.00 7.68
C LYS A 538 19.63 3.43 7.21
N LEU A 539 19.26 3.60 5.94
CA LEU A 539 18.88 4.90 5.39
C LEU A 539 17.53 5.41 5.92
N MET A 540 16.56 4.52 6.18
CA MET A 540 15.31 4.88 6.84
C MET A 540 15.52 5.32 8.30
N GLU A 541 16.50 4.77 9.01
CA GLU A 541 16.89 5.26 10.34
C GLU A 541 17.34 6.73 10.27
N PHE A 542 18.08 7.12 9.22
CA PHE A 542 18.44 8.53 9.03
C PHE A 542 17.22 9.42 8.79
N TYR A 543 16.23 8.94 8.04
CA TYR A 543 14.96 9.66 7.83
C TYR A 543 14.21 9.86 9.14
N GLU A 544 14.13 8.80 9.94
CA GLU A 544 13.46 8.83 11.24
C GLU A 544 14.16 9.79 12.20
N ARG A 545 15.50 9.77 12.27
CA ARG A 545 16.26 10.69 13.14
C ARG A 545 16.08 12.14 12.76
N VAL A 546 15.92 12.44 11.47
CA VAL A 546 15.82 13.81 10.95
C VAL A 546 14.38 14.36 11.04
N SER A 547 13.39 13.53 10.72
CA SER A 547 11.99 13.95 10.58
C SER A 547 11.04 13.42 11.66
N GLY A 548 11.39 12.30 12.28
CA GLY A 548 10.51 11.51 13.17
C GLY A 548 9.71 10.42 12.46
N ALA A 549 9.79 10.32 11.12
CA ALA A 549 9.12 9.30 10.34
C ALA A 549 10.11 8.59 9.40
N ARG A 550 9.87 7.29 9.16
CA ARG A 550 10.76 6.46 8.33
C ARG A 550 10.61 6.68 6.84
N MET A 551 9.43 7.10 6.38
CA MET A 551 9.15 7.32 4.96
C MET A 551 8.66 8.73 4.65
N HIS A 552 7.37 9.02 4.94
CA HIS A 552 6.79 10.33 4.68
C HIS A 552 7.28 11.33 5.73
N ALA A 553 8.22 12.18 5.34
CA ALA A 553 9.03 12.97 6.26
C ALA A 553 8.48 14.38 6.49
N ALA A 554 7.75 14.97 5.53
CA ALA A 554 7.35 16.39 5.56
C ALA A 554 8.52 17.33 5.95
N TYR A 555 9.74 17.03 5.47
CA TYR A 555 10.99 17.60 5.98
C TYR A 555 11.51 18.76 5.14
N VAL A 556 11.59 18.60 3.82
CA VAL A 556 11.90 19.70 2.90
C VAL A 556 10.65 20.55 2.75
N ARG A 557 10.74 21.83 3.12
CA ARG A 557 9.59 22.75 3.13
C ARG A 557 9.90 24.03 2.36
N PRO A 558 8.89 24.71 1.81
CA PRO A 558 9.04 26.08 1.31
C PRO A 558 9.72 26.98 2.35
N GLY A 559 10.88 27.55 2.00
CA GLY A 559 11.70 28.39 2.86
C GLY A 559 12.85 27.69 3.60
N GLY A 560 13.10 26.41 3.29
CA GLY A 560 14.26 25.66 3.79
C GLY A 560 13.91 24.23 4.21
N VAL A 561 14.18 23.93 5.47
CA VAL A 561 14.05 22.59 6.03
C VAL A 561 13.29 22.65 7.36
N ALA A 562 12.54 21.62 7.73
CA ALA A 562 11.69 21.62 8.92
C ALA A 562 12.49 21.71 10.24
N PHE A 563 13.56 20.94 10.38
CA PHE A 563 14.45 20.89 11.55
C PHE A 563 15.92 20.82 11.11
N ASP A 564 16.85 21.24 11.97
CA ASP A 564 18.27 21.01 11.72
C ASP A 564 18.61 19.52 11.91
N LEU A 565 19.77 19.11 11.39
CA LEU A 565 20.28 17.75 11.58
C LEU A 565 20.60 17.48 13.06
N PRO A 566 20.21 16.33 13.61
CA PRO A 566 20.57 15.96 14.98
C PRO A 566 22.09 15.75 15.12
N HIS A 567 22.60 15.97 16.34
CA HIS A 567 24.01 15.77 16.64
C HIS A 567 24.45 14.31 16.37
N GLY A 568 25.65 14.14 15.81
CA GLY A 568 26.24 12.84 15.48
C GLY A 568 25.73 12.19 14.19
N LEU A 569 24.70 12.73 13.53
CA LEU A 569 24.16 12.12 12.30
C LEU A 569 25.17 12.12 11.15
N LEU A 570 25.95 13.19 10.99
CA LEU A 570 26.95 13.29 9.92
C LEU A 570 28.02 12.19 10.04
N ASP A 571 28.44 11.86 11.27
CA ASP A 571 29.42 10.80 11.52
C ASP A 571 28.84 9.41 11.21
N ASP A 572 27.56 9.21 11.48
CA ASP A 572 26.89 7.94 11.21
C ASP A 572 26.65 7.74 9.70
N ILE A 573 26.27 8.80 8.97
CA ILE A 573 26.20 8.77 7.50
C ILE A 573 27.58 8.46 6.91
N PHE A 574 28.66 9.02 7.46
CA PHE A 574 30.02 8.72 7.02
C PHE A 574 30.38 7.24 7.23
N LYS A 575 30.08 6.67 8.41
CA LYS A 575 30.31 5.24 8.68
C LYS A 575 29.55 4.36 7.68
N TRP A 576 28.28 4.69 7.43
CA TRP A 576 27.48 3.98 6.43
C TRP A 576 28.08 4.09 5.03
N ALA A 577 28.45 5.29 4.58
CA ALA A 577 29.00 5.53 3.25
C ALA A 577 30.29 4.73 3.00
N THR A 578 31.14 4.54 4.02
CA THR A 578 32.36 3.73 3.88
C THR A 578 32.08 2.24 3.65
N GLN A 579 30.97 1.72 4.18
CA GLN A 579 30.59 0.30 4.05
C GLN A 579 29.71 0.05 2.83
N PHE A 580 28.92 1.04 2.41
CA PHE A 580 27.96 0.87 1.32
C PHE A 580 28.64 0.58 -0.03
N SER A 581 29.85 1.11 -0.27
CA SER A 581 30.61 0.80 -1.50
C SER A 581 30.80 -0.70 -1.68
N THR A 582 31.18 -1.43 -0.63
CA THR A 582 31.39 -2.89 -0.74
C THR A 582 30.08 -3.65 -0.97
N ARG A 583 28.95 -3.13 -0.45
CA ARG A 583 27.63 -3.72 -0.68
C ARG A 583 27.18 -3.57 -2.14
N VAL A 584 27.46 -2.41 -2.75
CA VAL A 584 27.20 -2.20 -4.18
C VAL A 584 28.03 -3.17 -5.03
N ASP A 585 29.29 -3.38 -4.69
CA ASP A 585 30.17 -4.30 -5.42
C ASP A 585 29.68 -5.76 -5.30
N GLU A 586 29.18 -6.19 -4.14
CA GLU A 586 28.58 -7.52 -3.94
C GLU A 586 27.29 -7.71 -4.78
N ILE A 587 26.43 -6.69 -4.85
CA ILE A 587 25.24 -6.72 -5.72
C ILE A 587 25.65 -6.81 -7.19
N GLU A 588 26.69 -6.07 -7.58
CA GLU A 588 27.22 -6.06 -8.94
C GLU A 588 27.82 -7.41 -9.33
N GLU A 589 28.56 -8.06 -8.41
CA GLU A 589 29.20 -9.36 -8.66
C GLU A 589 28.17 -10.44 -9.04
N VAL A 590 27.01 -10.45 -8.39
CA VAL A 590 25.94 -11.44 -8.63
C VAL A 590 25.17 -11.15 -9.92
N LEU A 591 25.04 -9.88 -10.34
CA LEU A 591 24.19 -9.47 -11.46
C LEU A 591 24.96 -9.15 -12.74
N THR A 592 25.95 -8.26 -12.68
CA THR A 592 26.57 -7.65 -13.87
C THR A 592 27.30 -8.64 -14.75
N ALA A 593 28.04 -9.58 -14.15
CA ALA A 593 28.78 -10.61 -14.90
C ALA A 593 27.93 -11.85 -15.23
N ASN A 594 26.75 -11.98 -14.64
CA ASN A 594 25.91 -13.16 -14.76
C ASN A 594 25.36 -13.33 -16.18
N ARG A 595 25.58 -14.52 -16.76
CA ARG A 595 25.09 -14.86 -18.10
C ARG A 595 23.57 -14.79 -18.22
N ILE A 596 22.84 -15.16 -17.17
CA ILE A 596 21.37 -15.18 -17.18
C ILE A 596 20.86 -13.75 -17.21
N TRP A 597 21.41 -12.90 -16.35
CA TRP A 597 21.07 -11.47 -16.31
C TRP A 597 21.33 -10.80 -17.66
N LYS A 598 22.51 -11.02 -18.25
CA LYS A 598 22.86 -10.50 -19.58
C LYS A 598 21.90 -11.01 -20.66
N ALA A 599 21.60 -12.30 -20.69
CA ALA A 599 20.66 -12.87 -21.66
C ALA A 599 19.24 -12.29 -21.54
N ARG A 600 18.83 -11.87 -20.34
CA ARG A 600 17.51 -11.31 -20.02
C ARG A 600 17.41 -9.79 -20.10
N THR A 601 18.50 -9.09 -20.37
CA THR A 601 18.51 -7.62 -20.37
C THR A 601 19.19 -7.02 -21.61
N ILE A 602 20.18 -7.69 -22.19
CA ILE A 602 20.87 -7.19 -23.38
C ILE A 602 19.94 -7.31 -24.57
N GLY A 603 19.72 -6.18 -25.23
CA GLY A 603 18.91 -6.09 -26.44
C GLY A 603 17.39 -6.20 -26.24
N ILE A 604 16.91 -6.19 -25.00
CA ILE A 604 15.49 -6.14 -24.66
C ILE A 604 15.08 -4.68 -24.40
N GLY A 605 13.87 -4.31 -24.83
CA GLY A 605 13.29 -2.99 -24.60
C GLY A 605 14.11 -1.85 -25.21
N LYS A 606 14.73 -2.05 -26.38
CA LYS A 606 15.57 -1.03 -27.02
C LYS A 606 14.78 0.22 -27.36
N VAL A 607 15.33 1.38 -27.01
CA VAL A 607 14.74 2.69 -27.33
C VAL A 607 15.80 3.53 -28.02
N THR A 608 15.49 4.04 -29.22
CA THR A 608 16.40 4.96 -29.91
C THR A 608 16.38 6.34 -29.26
N ALA A 609 17.44 7.13 -29.43
CA ALA A 609 17.51 8.48 -28.88
C ALA A 609 16.40 9.40 -29.41
N GLN A 610 15.96 9.21 -30.66
CA GLN A 610 14.87 10.00 -31.25
C GLN A 610 13.52 9.63 -30.64
N GLU A 611 13.20 8.33 -30.57
CA GLU A 611 11.96 7.84 -29.93
C GLU A 611 11.89 8.25 -28.46
N ALA A 612 13.00 8.19 -27.73
CA ALA A 612 13.07 8.65 -26.34
C ALA A 612 12.68 10.13 -26.21
N LEU A 613 13.12 10.99 -27.13
CA LEU A 613 12.78 12.41 -27.13
C LEU A 613 11.33 12.64 -27.54
N ASP A 614 10.85 11.94 -28.58
CA ASP A 614 9.47 12.06 -29.07
C ASP A 614 8.45 11.66 -28.01
N TYR A 615 8.72 10.59 -27.26
CA TYR A 615 7.91 10.13 -26.12
C TYR A 615 8.19 10.90 -24.81
N SER A 616 9.06 11.92 -24.84
CA SER A 616 9.43 12.74 -23.67
C SER A 616 9.97 11.93 -22.48
N PHE A 617 10.71 10.85 -22.76
CA PHE A 617 11.43 10.10 -21.75
C PHE A 617 12.54 10.96 -21.13
N THR A 618 12.77 10.75 -19.84
CA THR A 618 13.75 11.49 -19.05
C THR A 618 14.50 10.55 -18.10
N GLY A 619 15.54 11.06 -17.45
CA GLY A 619 16.37 10.29 -16.52
C GLY A 619 17.14 9.16 -17.17
N VAL A 620 17.18 8.03 -16.47
CA VAL A 620 17.92 6.83 -16.89
C VAL A 620 17.41 6.28 -18.23
N MET A 621 16.11 6.42 -18.51
CA MET A 621 15.52 5.98 -19.79
C MET A 621 16.13 6.74 -20.97
N LEU A 622 16.33 8.06 -20.82
CA LEU A 622 16.93 8.91 -21.85
C LEU A 622 18.47 8.73 -21.92
N ARG A 623 19.13 8.65 -20.75
CA ARG A 623 20.58 8.44 -20.66
C ARG A 623 21.00 7.07 -21.18
N GLY A 624 20.19 6.04 -20.99
CA GLY A 624 20.44 4.69 -21.53
C GLY A 624 20.52 4.66 -23.05
N SER A 625 19.75 5.51 -23.74
CA SER A 625 19.74 5.65 -25.20
C SER A 625 20.88 6.52 -25.75
N GLY A 626 21.79 7.01 -24.91
CA GLY A 626 22.97 7.75 -25.33
C GLY A 626 22.87 9.27 -25.29
N VAL A 627 21.78 9.84 -24.77
CA VAL A 627 21.61 11.29 -24.66
C VAL A 627 22.13 11.77 -23.30
N PRO A 628 23.19 12.59 -23.23
CA PRO A 628 23.77 13.07 -21.98
C PRO A 628 22.93 14.23 -21.39
N TRP A 629 21.76 13.91 -20.84
CA TRP A 629 20.85 14.87 -20.22
C TRP A 629 20.60 14.54 -18.74
N ASP A 630 20.88 15.51 -17.87
CA ASP A 630 20.60 15.48 -16.43
C ASP A 630 20.36 16.91 -15.95
N ILE A 631 19.21 17.16 -15.31
CA ILE A 631 18.83 18.50 -14.87
C ILE A 631 19.82 19.05 -13.84
N ARG A 632 20.43 18.20 -12.99
CA ARG A 632 21.39 18.65 -11.98
C ARG A 632 22.64 19.29 -12.57
N LYS A 633 22.99 18.97 -13.82
CA LYS A 633 24.11 19.59 -14.55
C LYS A 633 23.66 20.70 -15.48
N VAL A 634 22.55 20.50 -16.20
CA VAL A 634 22.08 21.45 -17.21
C VAL A 634 21.44 22.68 -16.59
N ALA A 635 20.59 22.47 -15.57
CA ALA A 635 19.89 23.50 -14.83
C ALA A 635 20.02 23.22 -13.32
N PRO A 636 21.22 23.43 -12.76
CA PRO A 636 21.51 23.09 -11.37
C PRO A 636 20.60 23.86 -10.41
N TYR A 637 20.20 23.18 -9.34
CA TYR A 637 19.43 23.71 -8.21
C TYR A 637 20.16 23.44 -6.89
N ASP A 638 19.73 24.10 -5.82
CA ASP A 638 20.36 24.04 -4.49
C ASP A 638 21.90 24.17 -4.55
N ALA A 639 22.65 23.13 -4.15
CA ALA A 639 24.12 23.13 -4.11
C ALA A 639 24.73 22.16 -5.13
N TYR A 640 23.96 21.73 -6.15
CA TYR A 640 24.44 20.80 -7.19
C TYR A 640 25.53 21.40 -8.10
N ASP A 641 25.62 22.73 -8.15
CA ASP A 641 26.66 23.49 -8.85
C ASP A 641 28.03 23.43 -8.16
N GLN A 642 28.05 23.24 -6.84
CA GLN A 642 29.24 23.23 -5.99
C GLN A 642 29.83 21.83 -5.73
N VAL A 643 29.12 20.79 -6.18
CA VAL A 643 29.53 19.38 -6.06
C VAL A 643 30.00 18.82 -7.39
N GLU A 644 31.04 17.99 -7.31
CA GLU A 644 31.65 17.35 -8.48
C GLU A 644 31.17 15.91 -8.59
N PHE A 645 30.54 15.58 -9.72
CA PHE A 645 30.06 14.23 -10.03
C PHE A 645 29.98 14.05 -11.54
N ASP A 646 30.04 12.79 -11.97
CA ASP A 646 29.95 12.40 -13.37
C ASP A 646 28.55 11.85 -13.68
N VAL A 647 28.11 11.96 -14.94
CA VAL A 647 26.78 11.48 -15.37
C VAL A 647 26.98 10.22 -16.23
N PRO A 648 26.45 9.05 -15.84
CA PRO A 648 26.57 7.84 -16.64
C PRO A 648 25.61 7.88 -17.84
N VAL A 649 26.11 7.44 -18.99
CA VAL A 649 25.36 7.43 -20.25
C VAL A 649 25.55 6.08 -20.94
N GLY A 650 24.45 5.47 -21.36
CA GLY A 650 24.42 4.21 -22.11
C GLY A 650 24.75 4.40 -23.59
N LYS A 651 24.76 3.31 -24.36
CA LYS A 651 25.08 3.36 -25.81
C LYS A 651 23.98 2.75 -26.67
N ASN A 652 23.38 1.67 -26.20
CA ASN A 652 22.50 0.81 -26.99
C ASN A 652 21.01 1.08 -26.72
N GLY A 653 20.66 1.73 -25.59
CA GLY A 653 19.28 1.99 -25.21
C GLY A 653 18.51 0.78 -24.67
N ASP A 654 19.20 -0.30 -24.29
CA ASP A 654 18.60 -1.52 -23.77
C ASP A 654 18.43 -1.50 -22.24
N CYS A 655 17.74 -2.52 -21.72
CA CYS A 655 17.52 -2.72 -20.29
C CYS A 655 18.84 -2.83 -19.50
N TYR A 656 19.88 -3.43 -20.09
CA TYR A 656 21.19 -3.61 -19.44
C TYR A 656 21.93 -2.28 -19.25
N ASP A 657 21.98 -1.41 -20.26
CA ASP A 657 22.60 -0.10 -20.16
C ASP A 657 21.91 0.78 -19.10
N ARG A 658 20.57 0.69 -18.99
CA ARG A 658 19.80 1.39 -17.94
C ARG A 658 20.14 0.89 -16.55
N TYR A 659 20.26 -0.44 -16.39
CA TYR A 659 20.73 -1.04 -15.14
C TYR A 659 22.13 -0.54 -14.77
N MET A 660 23.08 -0.54 -15.72
CA MET A 660 24.43 -0.05 -15.48
C MET A 660 24.47 1.44 -15.12
N CYS A 661 23.62 2.26 -15.74
CA CYS A 661 23.48 3.68 -15.37
C CYS A 661 23.05 3.84 -13.91
N ARG A 662 22.07 3.07 -13.43
CA ARG A 662 21.64 3.10 -12.01
C ARG A 662 22.74 2.64 -11.06
N VAL A 663 23.48 1.59 -11.43
CA VAL A 663 24.60 1.10 -10.62
C VAL A 663 25.69 2.16 -10.50
N GLN A 664 26.02 2.84 -11.60
CA GLN A 664 26.99 3.94 -11.56
C GLN A 664 26.45 5.15 -10.79
N GLU A 665 25.15 5.45 -10.89
CA GLU A 665 24.51 6.51 -10.10
C GLU A 665 24.61 6.26 -8.59
N PHE A 666 24.66 5.02 -8.10
CA PHE A 666 24.98 4.76 -6.68
C PHE A 666 26.35 5.31 -6.30
N ARG A 667 27.37 5.05 -7.13
CA ARG A 667 28.76 5.47 -6.86
C ARG A 667 28.89 6.98 -6.90
N GLU A 668 28.25 7.62 -7.86
CA GLU A 668 28.23 9.09 -7.95
C GLU A 668 27.45 9.72 -6.80
N SER A 669 26.33 9.12 -6.39
CA SER A 669 25.57 9.58 -5.21
C SER A 669 26.43 9.50 -3.93
N LEU A 670 27.18 8.40 -3.73
CA LEU A 670 28.13 8.28 -2.61
C LEU A 670 29.24 9.33 -2.67
N ARG A 671 29.75 9.63 -3.88
CA ARG A 671 30.74 10.68 -4.09
C ARG A 671 30.19 12.06 -3.68
N ILE A 672 28.94 12.36 -4.03
CA ILE A 672 28.26 13.60 -3.63
C ILE A 672 28.05 13.62 -2.12
N ILE A 673 27.55 12.55 -1.51
CA ILE A 673 27.34 12.44 -0.05
C ILE A 673 28.64 12.75 0.69
N ASN A 674 29.76 12.12 0.31
CA ASN A 674 31.07 12.38 0.91
C ASN A 674 31.52 13.84 0.76
N GLN A 675 31.23 14.50 -0.36
CA GLN A 675 31.54 15.92 -0.55
C GLN A 675 30.65 16.81 0.32
N CYS A 676 29.35 16.52 0.42
CA CYS A 676 28.42 17.26 1.27
C CYS A 676 28.80 17.17 2.74
N LEU A 677 29.22 15.99 3.22
CA LEU A 677 29.70 15.83 4.60
C LEU A 677 30.93 16.70 4.89
N ASN A 678 31.87 16.79 3.96
CA ASN A 678 33.09 17.59 4.13
C ASN A 678 32.88 19.11 3.99
N LYS A 679 31.91 19.53 3.17
CA LYS A 679 31.65 20.94 2.84
C LYS A 679 30.49 21.57 3.61
N MET A 680 29.86 20.84 4.55
CA MET A 680 28.68 21.32 5.27
C MET A 680 28.95 22.63 6.02
N PRO A 681 28.30 23.76 5.65
CA PRO A 681 28.51 25.03 6.34
C PRO A 681 27.72 25.09 7.65
N THR A 682 28.19 25.92 8.59
CA THR A 682 27.40 26.35 9.73
C THR A 682 26.44 27.46 9.29
N GLY A 683 25.24 27.54 9.88
CA GLY A 683 24.27 28.57 9.51
C GLY A 683 22.84 28.22 9.88
N ALA A 684 21.91 29.09 9.50
CA ALA A 684 20.48 28.83 9.63
C ALA A 684 20.03 27.79 8.60
N TYR A 685 19.06 26.94 8.97
CA TYR A 685 18.45 25.92 8.08
C TYR A 685 17.07 26.35 7.54
N LYS A 686 16.64 27.56 7.90
CA LYS A 686 15.37 28.20 7.52
C LYS A 686 15.65 29.65 7.18
N ILE A 687 14.88 30.21 6.25
CA ILE A 687 14.91 31.65 5.99
C ILE A 687 14.44 32.43 7.24
N ASP A 688 14.97 33.63 7.43
CA ASP A 688 14.66 34.49 8.58
C ASP A 688 13.33 35.25 8.42
N ASP A 689 12.61 35.06 7.31
CA ASP A 689 11.28 35.64 7.11
C ASP A 689 10.18 34.81 7.79
N HIS A 690 9.76 35.28 8.95
CA HIS A 690 8.71 34.66 9.75
C HIS A 690 7.28 34.81 9.18
N LYS A 691 7.11 35.51 8.05
CA LYS A 691 5.82 35.54 7.34
C LYS A 691 5.58 34.27 6.52
N ILE A 692 6.65 33.54 6.20
CA ILE A 692 6.61 32.34 5.36
C ILE A 692 6.92 31.12 6.21
N VAL A 693 7.99 31.20 7.01
CA VAL A 693 8.47 30.09 7.84
C VAL A 693 8.11 30.32 9.31
N PRO A 694 7.65 29.29 10.05
CA PRO A 694 7.33 29.47 11.46
C PRO A 694 8.59 29.81 12.29
N PRO A 695 8.48 30.76 13.24
CA PRO A 695 9.59 31.11 14.12
C PRO A 695 9.96 29.96 15.07
N PRO A 696 11.18 29.97 15.63
CA PRO A 696 11.58 29.01 16.65
C PRO A 696 10.64 28.99 17.86
N ARG A 697 10.48 27.83 18.49
CA ARG A 697 9.55 27.69 19.64
C ARG A 697 9.98 28.50 20.86
N ALA A 698 11.27 28.77 21.02
CA ALA A 698 11.79 29.60 22.10
C ALA A 698 11.37 31.07 21.91
N THR A 699 11.66 31.65 20.75
CA THR A 699 11.31 33.04 20.41
C THR A 699 9.81 33.27 20.33
N MET A 700 9.03 32.29 19.86
CA MET A 700 7.57 32.34 19.84
C MET A 700 6.94 32.50 21.23
N LYS A 701 7.57 31.96 22.28
CA LYS A 701 7.04 32.07 23.66
C LYS A 701 7.40 33.38 24.34
N GLU A 702 8.39 34.10 23.82
CA GLU A 702 8.91 35.34 24.40
C GLU A 702 8.41 36.58 23.67
N SER A 703 8.39 36.54 22.33
CA SER A 703 8.03 37.68 21.48
C SER A 703 6.60 37.59 20.96
N MET A 704 5.89 38.72 21.01
CA MET A 704 4.50 38.81 20.57
C MET A 704 4.39 38.67 19.05
N GLU A 705 5.32 39.25 18.29
CA GLU A 705 5.35 39.18 16.82
C GLU A 705 5.48 37.73 16.36
N ALA A 706 6.40 36.96 16.95
CA ALA A 706 6.58 35.55 16.59
C ALA A 706 5.33 34.71 16.90
N LEU A 707 4.63 35.01 18.01
CA LEU A 707 3.37 34.34 18.32
C LEU A 707 2.28 34.66 17.29
N ILE A 708 2.15 35.93 16.88
CA ILE A 708 1.22 36.35 15.82
C ILE A 708 1.53 35.63 14.51
N HIS A 709 2.80 35.61 14.10
CA HIS A 709 3.24 34.94 12.88
C HIS A 709 2.98 33.43 12.91
N HIS A 710 3.31 32.77 14.02
CA HIS A 710 3.00 31.36 14.23
C HIS A 710 1.48 31.10 14.12
N PHE A 711 0.66 31.89 14.80
CA PHE A 711 -0.80 31.75 14.76
C PHE A 711 -1.35 31.88 13.34
N LYS A 712 -0.92 32.90 12.58
CA LYS A 712 -1.38 33.11 11.20
C LYS A 712 -0.92 32.00 10.25
N LEU A 713 0.32 31.55 10.33
CA LEU A 713 0.86 30.50 9.46
C LEU A 713 0.13 29.15 9.60
N PHE A 714 -0.30 28.79 10.81
CA PHE A 714 -0.97 27.51 11.05
C PHE A 714 -2.50 27.57 10.92
N SER A 715 -3.11 28.76 10.99
CA SER A 715 -4.55 28.94 10.76
C SER A 715 -4.86 29.29 9.31
N GLU A 716 -4.30 30.38 8.80
CA GLU A 716 -4.52 30.90 7.45
C GLU A 716 -3.46 30.38 6.46
N GLY A 717 -2.18 30.30 6.85
CA GLY A 717 -1.07 30.06 5.92
C GLY A 717 -0.54 31.36 5.29
N TYR A 718 0.51 31.24 4.49
CA TYR A 718 1.07 32.37 3.74
C TYR A 718 0.44 32.47 2.34
N SER A 719 0.26 33.71 1.87
CA SER A 719 -0.19 34.00 0.50
C SER A 719 1.00 33.99 -0.45
N VAL A 720 0.84 33.36 -1.60
CA VAL A 720 1.85 33.34 -2.68
C VAL A 720 1.47 34.38 -3.72
N PRO A 721 2.41 35.16 -4.29
CA PRO A 721 2.10 36.11 -5.35
C PRO A 721 1.41 35.45 -6.56
N PRO A 722 0.48 36.15 -7.23
CA PRO A 722 -0.19 35.62 -8.42
C PRO A 722 0.84 35.39 -9.53
N GLY A 723 0.82 34.19 -10.12
CA GLY A 723 1.79 33.78 -11.13
C GLY A 723 1.73 32.29 -11.41
N GLU A 724 2.47 31.88 -12.45
CA GLU A 724 2.61 30.49 -12.84
C GLU A 724 4.09 30.11 -12.92
N THR A 725 4.43 28.89 -12.53
CA THR A 725 5.77 28.34 -12.69
C THR A 725 5.72 26.88 -13.08
N TYR A 726 6.63 26.48 -13.96
CA TYR A 726 7.06 25.11 -14.10
C TYR A 726 8.48 25.00 -13.54
N THR A 727 8.63 24.20 -12.50
CA THR A 727 9.95 23.88 -11.93
C THR A 727 10.13 22.38 -11.98
N ALA A 728 11.28 21.95 -12.48
CA ALA A 728 11.62 20.56 -12.65
C ALA A 728 12.93 20.24 -11.93
N ILE A 729 13.02 19.03 -11.40
CA ILE A 729 14.21 18.47 -10.79
C ILE A 729 14.50 17.09 -11.40
N GLU A 730 15.73 16.62 -11.20
CA GLU A 730 16.09 15.25 -11.54
C GLU A 730 15.75 14.32 -10.37
N ALA A 731 14.53 13.77 -10.35
CA ALA A 731 14.22 12.65 -9.47
C ALA A 731 15.00 11.39 -9.93
N PRO A 732 15.17 10.36 -9.08
CA PRO A 732 15.90 9.15 -9.48
C PRO A 732 15.24 8.38 -10.63
N LYS A 733 13.91 8.54 -10.78
CA LYS A 733 13.12 8.00 -11.89
C LYS A 733 13.29 8.80 -13.18
N GLY A 734 13.49 10.12 -13.08
CA GLY A 734 13.66 11.03 -14.20
C GLY A 734 13.23 12.45 -13.86
N GLU A 735 12.81 13.22 -14.87
CA GLU A 735 12.36 14.59 -14.65
C GLU A 735 11.01 14.60 -13.92
N MET A 736 11.04 15.07 -12.67
CA MET A 736 9.83 15.36 -11.92
C MET A 736 9.59 16.86 -11.95
N GLY A 737 8.43 17.25 -12.49
CA GLY A 737 8.05 18.64 -12.66
C GLY A 737 6.77 19.00 -11.93
N VAL A 738 6.71 20.21 -11.38
CA VAL A 738 5.50 20.78 -10.80
C VAL A 738 5.14 22.05 -11.57
N TYR A 739 3.97 22.03 -12.18
CA TYR A 739 3.32 23.21 -12.76
C TYR A 739 2.33 23.79 -11.75
N LEU A 740 2.71 24.91 -11.15
CA LEU A 740 1.97 25.55 -10.06
C LEU A 740 1.44 26.90 -10.51
N VAL A 741 0.14 27.11 -10.36
CA VAL A 741 -0.55 28.38 -10.62
C VAL A 741 -1.07 28.92 -9.29
N SER A 742 -0.71 30.17 -8.99
CA SER A 742 -1.20 30.93 -7.85
C SER A 742 -2.04 32.11 -8.33
N ASP A 743 -3.16 32.36 -7.66
CA ASP A 743 -4.07 33.48 -7.87
C ASP A 743 -3.84 34.63 -6.87
N GLY A 744 -2.80 34.54 -6.04
CA GLY A 744 -2.55 35.50 -4.95
C GLY A 744 -3.07 35.05 -3.59
N THR A 745 -3.77 33.90 -3.52
CA THR A 745 -4.32 33.38 -2.26
C THR A 745 -3.31 32.51 -1.51
N ASN A 746 -3.74 31.97 -0.36
CA ASN A 746 -2.99 31.02 0.47
C ASN A 746 -3.08 29.56 0.00
N ARG A 747 -3.83 29.31 -1.08
CA ARG A 747 -4.04 28.00 -1.67
C ARG A 747 -3.58 28.02 -3.13
N PRO A 748 -3.03 26.91 -3.64
CA PRO A 748 -2.70 26.82 -5.06
C PRO A 748 -3.99 26.76 -5.86
N TYR A 749 -4.13 27.64 -6.86
CA TYR A 749 -5.26 27.63 -7.77
C TYR A 749 -5.27 26.35 -8.63
N ARG A 750 -4.09 25.97 -9.12
CA ARG A 750 -3.88 24.72 -9.86
C ARG A 750 -2.49 24.17 -9.56
N CYS A 751 -2.41 22.87 -9.34
CA CYS A 751 -1.15 22.16 -9.18
C CYS A 751 -1.17 20.93 -10.09
N LYS A 752 -0.47 20.98 -11.22
CA LYS A 752 -0.31 19.85 -12.14
C LYS A 752 1.08 19.25 -11.95
N ILE A 753 1.12 17.93 -11.76
CA ILE A 753 2.37 17.22 -11.54
C ILE A 753 2.74 16.49 -12.83
N ARG A 754 3.98 16.65 -13.27
CA ARG A 754 4.59 15.83 -14.33
C ARG A 754 5.39 14.73 -13.65
N ALA A 755 4.87 13.50 -13.70
CA ALA A 755 5.59 12.32 -13.23
C ALA A 755 6.38 11.70 -14.38
N PRO A 756 7.61 11.25 -14.14
CA PRO A 756 8.42 10.56 -15.13
C PRO A 756 7.78 9.23 -15.56
N GLY A 757 7.30 8.41 -14.60
CA GLY A 757 6.72 7.09 -14.90
C GLY A 757 5.48 7.13 -15.79
N PHE A 758 4.72 8.23 -15.78
CA PHE A 758 3.56 8.39 -16.68
C PHE A 758 4.00 8.46 -18.16
N ALA A 759 5.06 9.21 -18.45
CA ALA A 759 5.61 9.28 -19.80
C ALA A 759 6.25 7.96 -20.21
N HIS A 760 6.99 7.32 -19.28
CA HIS A 760 7.62 6.01 -19.54
C HIS A 760 6.58 4.94 -19.88
N LEU A 761 5.48 4.85 -19.11
CA LEU A 761 4.42 3.88 -19.33
C LEU A 761 3.64 4.11 -20.63
N ALA A 762 3.49 5.36 -21.06
CA ALA A 762 2.90 5.67 -22.36
C ALA A 762 3.70 5.07 -23.54
N GLY A 763 5.01 4.84 -23.34
CA GLY A 763 5.86 4.15 -24.30
C GLY A 763 5.95 2.63 -24.12
N ALA A 764 5.19 2.03 -23.20
CA ALA A 764 5.28 0.60 -22.93
C ALA A 764 4.90 -0.25 -24.14
N ASP A 765 3.87 0.15 -24.90
CA ASP A 765 3.43 -0.58 -26.09
C ASP A 765 4.55 -0.74 -27.12
N PHE A 766 5.21 0.36 -27.52
CA PHE A 766 6.27 0.28 -28.52
C PHE A 766 7.50 -0.49 -28.02
N MET A 767 7.82 -0.41 -26.72
CA MET A 767 8.95 -1.13 -26.14
C MET A 767 8.70 -2.64 -26.03
N MET A 768 7.45 -3.05 -25.82
CA MET A 768 7.06 -4.45 -25.63
C MET A 768 6.73 -5.16 -26.94
N ARG A 769 6.39 -4.44 -28.01
CA ARG A 769 6.14 -5.03 -29.33
C ARG A 769 7.30 -5.91 -29.78
N HIS A 770 6.96 -7.08 -30.33
CA HIS A 770 7.90 -8.10 -30.81
C HIS A 770 8.82 -8.70 -29.72
N SER A 771 8.55 -8.41 -28.45
CA SER A 771 9.21 -9.05 -27.31
C SER A 771 8.40 -10.24 -26.82
N PHE A 772 9.06 -11.16 -26.13
CA PHE A 772 8.36 -12.28 -25.50
C PHE A 772 7.71 -11.86 -24.18
N LEU A 773 6.68 -12.59 -23.76
CA LEU A 773 5.99 -12.34 -22.48
C LEU A 773 6.94 -12.20 -21.26
N PRO A 774 7.98 -13.03 -21.10
CA PRO A 774 8.92 -12.87 -19.98
C PRO A 774 9.74 -11.57 -20.06
N ASP A 775 9.98 -11.05 -21.25
CA ASP A 775 10.78 -9.83 -21.46
C ASP A 775 9.98 -8.58 -21.13
N ALA A 776 8.65 -8.62 -21.25
CA ALA A 776 7.77 -7.54 -20.81
C ALA A 776 7.96 -7.20 -19.33
N VAL A 777 8.17 -8.22 -18.48
CA VAL A 777 8.43 -8.04 -17.05
C VAL A 777 9.75 -7.30 -16.82
N ALA A 778 10.81 -7.65 -17.56
CA ALA A 778 12.09 -6.94 -17.47
C ALA A 778 11.95 -5.48 -17.96
N ILE A 779 11.18 -5.27 -19.03
CA ILE A 779 10.89 -3.93 -19.56
C ILE A 779 10.17 -3.06 -18.50
N ILE A 780 9.15 -3.60 -17.83
CA ILE A 780 8.44 -2.92 -16.71
C ILE A 780 9.41 -2.55 -15.59
N GLY A 781 10.23 -3.50 -15.15
CA GLY A 781 11.21 -3.26 -14.08
C GLY A 781 12.24 -2.19 -14.46
N THR A 782 12.63 -2.10 -15.74
CA THR A 782 13.59 -1.07 -16.18
C THR A 782 13.00 0.33 -16.28
N MET A 783 11.69 0.49 -16.50
CA MET A 783 11.02 1.78 -16.44
C MET A 783 10.94 2.33 -15.01
N ASP A 784 11.09 1.46 -14.00
CA ASP A 784 11.02 1.82 -12.58
C ASP A 784 9.70 2.53 -12.21
N LEU A 785 8.59 1.84 -12.51
CA LEU A 785 7.24 2.37 -12.34
C LEU A 785 6.78 2.26 -10.89
N VAL A 786 6.30 3.38 -10.35
CA VAL A 786 5.58 3.44 -9.08
C VAL A 786 4.21 4.05 -9.33
N PHE A 787 3.14 3.29 -9.11
CA PHE A 787 1.81 3.71 -9.55
C PHE A 787 1.25 4.93 -8.81
N GLY A 788 1.76 5.26 -7.62
CA GLY A 788 1.35 6.48 -6.90
C GLY A 788 1.76 7.77 -7.64
N GLU A 789 2.82 7.75 -8.45
CA GLU A 789 3.16 8.88 -9.32
C GLU A 789 2.52 8.79 -10.70
N VAL A 790 2.11 7.62 -11.17
CA VAL A 790 1.41 7.49 -12.46
C VAL A 790 -0.02 7.99 -12.30
N ASP A 791 -0.73 7.44 -11.31
CA ASP A 791 -2.14 7.67 -10.99
C ASP A 791 -2.26 8.69 -9.85
N ARG A 792 -2.64 9.93 -10.16
CA ARG A 792 -2.61 11.05 -9.20
C ARG A 792 -3.93 11.70 -8.97
#